data_AF-A0A845LP06-F1
#
_entry.id   AF-A0A845LP06-F1
#
_cell.length_a   1.000
_cell.length_b   1.000
_cell.length_c   1.000
_cell.angle_alpha   90.00
_cell.angle_beta   90.00
_cell.angle_gamma   90.00
#
_symmetry.space_group_name_H-M   'P 1'
#
loop_
_entity.id
_entity.type
_entity.pdbx_description
1 polymer ?
#
loop_
_entity_poly.entity_id
_entity_poly.type
_entity_poly.pdbx_seq_one_letter_code
_entity_poly.pdbx_strand_id
1 'polypeptide(L)'
;MYTYEWDVSTGGYLLTKTASKFSKEPRPVYYKELDILGFDKCWNYEKQDDIPYMWAESSQYIYRGRIVAKTIGGSLYNPPKLEVYEEGLTLRPIDLKAMVDKNSEIMNSLVNDTIKKVYITFLEYRTKVDAFYVAFSGGKDSIVLLDIVQRALPHDEFFVVFGDTDMECEDTYKVREEIERFKGYQDISFHTAKSHLKATDTWDIFGPPSQTLRWCCSVHKTSPQIILLRKLLNKSNFKGMAFTGIRKDESISRSKYETISESEKHDGQYSFNAIDTWNTAELFLYIYQNDLIFNPSYKEGNSRVGCVVCPMSTLKNEYIRNASSSTETKPFIRKIITNSSKSLETDKDKEEFLACGGWKARRNGLELGNVILNYDEKIEGNNIVIKIPNPKTNWKEWIKTIGSIISIDETKYCIKYGDKQYDFILTDNEFGIIAVIDSILARENPQFVKGFKQVFRKTAYCIRCRVCESNCVQGYLNMVDEVKVDDKCLKCQKCHKVDMGCLIYKSIMMPKGGSGMGEKKSLNSYSTHGVQKEWIKSYFEHKDNFKNNHLLGGPMFNFFKRFLRDAELMENENFSSTAIIVDDIGIETDVAWGIILTNLSYAPQVGWYIKNIEFDQLYTRESIILMLEDEGVNKRGSNQILSAYRRILMETPLGENIGLGKVELKGKNKTVTSIIRTSWKNPDPKVILYGLYKFAEACGDYYQFTLSRLLNHDIDSNGVSPTLIFGIERDVMTKLLSGLSVNHPDFITVGFTHDLDNITLNRDKTSADVLELF
;
A
#
# COMPACT_ATOMS: atom_id res chain seq x y z
N MET A 1 -27.66 -2.62 -15.91
CA MET A 1 -27.38 -4.06 -15.95
C MET A 1 -28.68 -4.80 -15.82
N TYR A 2 -29.07 -5.47 -16.89
CA TYR A 2 -30.17 -6.41 -16.91
C TYR A 2 -29.82 -7.63 -16.04
N THR A 3 -30.82 -8.25 -15.43
CA THR A 3 -30.67 -9.61 -14.87
C THR A 3 -30.88 -10.64 -15.96
N TYR A 4 -30.55 -11.91 -15.70
CA TYR A 4 -30.84 -12.99 -16.62
C TYR A 4 -31.37 -14.24 -15.92
N GLU A 5 -32.09 -15.04 -16.68
CA GLU A 5 -32.59 -16.35 -16.28
C GLU A 5 -32.06 -17.42 -17.22
N TRP A 6 -31.81 -18.63 -16.71
CA TRP A 6 -31.33 -19.74 -17.52
C TRP A 6 -32.43 -20.28 -18.43
N ASP A 7 -32.11 -20.45 -19.72
CA ASP A 7 -33.03 -21.00 -20.70
C ASP A 7 -32.63 -22.42 -21.06
N VAL A 8 -33.42 -23.39 -20.58
CA VAL A 8 -33.18 -24.83 -20.80
C VAL A 8 -33.17 -25.19 -22.29
N SER A 9 -33.99 -24.49 -23.10
CA SER A 9 -34.15 -24.80 -24.52
C SER A 9 -32.87 -24.53 -25.31
N THR A 10 -32.28 -23.35 -25.13
CA THR A 10 -31.01 -22.97 -25.76
C THR A 10 -29.81 -23.53 -25.00
N GLY A 11 -29.94 -23.76 -23.70
CA GLY A 11 -28.83 -24.07 -22.80
C GLY A 11 -28.04 -22.84 -22.35
N GLY A 12 -28.45 -21.65 -22.79
CA GLY A 12 -27.89 -20.36 -22.41
C GLY A 12 -28.76 -19.62 -21.39
N TYR A 13 -28.85 -18.29 -21.54
CA TYR A 13 -29.67 -17.43 -20.69
C TYR A 13 -30.42 -16.36 -21.48
N LEU A 14 -31.46 -15.81 -20.85
CA LEU A 14 -32.28 -14.71 -21.35
C LEU A 14 -32.13 -13.52 -20.42
N LEU A 15 -31.76 -12.37 -20.98
CA LEU A 15 -31.83 -11.09 -20.30
C LEU A 15 -33.29 -10.77 -19.98
N THR A 16 -33.50 -10.17 -18.81
CA THR A 16 -34.81 -9.79 -18.29
C THR A 16 -34.84 -8.28 -18.09
N LYS A 17 -36.02 -7.66 -18.17
CA LYS A 17 -36.17 -6.19 -18.03
C LYS A 17 -35.90 -5.66 -16.62
N THR A 18 -35.65 -6.54 -15.65
CA THR A 18 -35.33 -6.16 -14.27
C THR A 18 -33.89 -5.72 -14.15
N ALA A 19 -33.67 -4.60 -13.45
CA ALA A 19 -32.32 -4.09 -13.17
C ALA A 19 -31.80 -4.67 -11.85
N SER A 20 -30.56 -5.16 -11.84
CA SER A 20 -29.85 -5.56 -10.62
C SER A 20 -28.59 -4.72 -10.43
N LYS A 21 -28.25 -4.49 -9.15
CA LYS A 21 -26.95 -3.91 -8.75
C LYS A 21 -25.85 -4.97 -8.60
N PHE A 22 -26.20 -6.25 -8.67
CA PHE A 22 -25.30 -7.39 -8.50
C PHE A 22 -25.31 -8.28 -9.74
N SER A 23 -24.13 -8.57 -10.26
CA SER A 23 -23.87 -9.52 -11.35
C SER A 23 -23.25 -10.78 -10.76
N LYS A 24 -23.56 -11.95 -11.32
CA LYS A 24 -22.91 -13.23 -10.97
C LYS A 24 -21.73 -13.57 -11.89
N GLU A 25 -21.36 -12.65 -12.78
CA GLU A 25 -20.30 -12.78 -13.79
C GLU A 25 -20.31 -14.14 -14.51
N PRO A 26 -21.38 -14.49 -15.27
CA PRO A 26 -21.43 -15.76 -15.98
C PRO A 26 -20.36 -15.78 -17.07
N ARG A 27 -19.69 -16.92 -17.23
CA ARG A 27 -18.68 -17.12 -18.28
C ARG A 27 -18.96 -18.41 -19.05
N PRO A 28 -18.71 -18.43 -20.37
CA PRO A 28 -18.88 -19.62 -21.18
C PRO A 28 -17.82 -20.67 -20.81
N VAL A 29 -18.19 -21.94 -20.89
CA VAL A 29 -17.31 -23.09 -20.60
C VAL A 29 -17.14 -23.90 -21.88
N TYR A 30 -15.89 -24.07 -22.27
CA TYR A 30 -15.46 -24.81 -23.47
C TYR A 30 -14.69 -26.07 -23.08
N TYR A 31 -14.39 -26.93 -24.07
CA TYR A 31 -13.75 -28.22 -23.79
C TYR A 31 -12.38 -28.07 -23.11
N LYS A 32 -11.59 -27.03 -23.45
CA LYS A 32 -10.27 -26.82 -22.85
C LYS A 32 -10.34 -26.63 -21.34
N GLU A 33 -11.27 -25.82 -20.86
CA GLU A 33 -11.50 -25.69 -19.43
C GLU A 33 -11.93 -27.01 -18.80
N LEU A 34 -12.85 -27.73 -19.45
CA LEU A 34 -13.36 -29.02 -18.94
C LEU A 34 -12.20 -30.03 -18.78
N ASP A 35 -11.32 -30.12 -19.77
CA ASP A 35 -10.14 -30.99 -19.75
C ASP A 35 -9.13 -30.55 -18.69
N ILE A 36 -8.83 -29.25 -18.57
CA ILE A 36 -7.92 -28.70 -17.54
C ILE A 36 -8.41 -29.05 -16.12
N LEU A 37 -9.72 -29.09 -15.92
CA LEU A 37 -10.33 -29.36 -14.62
C LEU A 37 -10.70 -30.85 -14.41
N GLY A 38 -10.44 -31.71 -15.40
CA GLY A 38 -10.63 -33.15 -15.31
C GLY A 38 -12.08 -33.64 -15.44
N PHE A 39 -12.95 -32.88 -16.11
CA PHE A 39 -14.33 -33.27 -16.38
C PHE A 39 -14.46 -34.42 -17.39
N ASP A 40 -13.43 -34.66 -18.20
CA ASP A 40 -13.33 -35.77 -19.15
C ASP A 40 -13.37 -37.15 -18.46
N LYS A 41 -13.10 -37.19 -17.15
CA LYS A 41 -13.18 -38.40 -16.32
C LYS A 41 -14.61 -38.76 -15.91
N CYS A 42 -15.52 -37.79 -15.88
CA CYS A 42 -16.90 -37.99 -15.42
C CYS A 42 -17.95 -37.79 -16.52
N TRP A 43 -17.65 -36.99 -17.54
CA TRP A 43 -18.57 -36.62 -18.62
C TRP A 43 -17.98 -36.93 -20.00
N ASN A 44 -18.84 -37.11 -20.98
CA ASN A 44 -18.49 -37.32 -22.38
C ASN A 44 -18.87 -36.10 -23.21
N TYR A 45 -17.94 -35.58 -24.01
CA TYR A 45 -18.17 -34.42 -24.87
C TYR A 45 -17.15 -34.38 -26.01
N GLU A 46 -17.53 -33.75 -27.11
CA GLU A 46 -16.61 -33.52 -28.24
C GLU A 46 -15.56 -32.45 -27.88
N LYS A 47 -14.34 -32.59 -28.41
CA LYS A 47 -13.24 -31.65 -28.15
C LYS A 47 -13.25 -30.48 -29.15
N GLN A 48 -14.35 -29.74 -29.18
CA GLN A 48 -14.50 -28.53 -30.01
C GLN A 48 -14.54 -27.25 -29.16
N ASP A 49 -14.05 -26.16 -29.74
CA ASP A 49 -13.83 -24.88 -29.07
C ASP A 49 -14.61 -23.71 -29.69
N ASP A 50 -15.52 -24.00 -30.62
CA ASP A 50 -16.28 -22.99 -31.37
C ASP A 50 -17.50 -22.53 -30.57
N ILE A 51 -18.22 -23.47 -29.96
CA ILE A 51 -19.46 -23.23 -29.23
C ILE A 51 -19.31 -23.72 -27.77
N PRO A 52 -19.69 -22.94 -26.76
CA PRO A 52 -19.60 -23.41 -25.38
C PRO A 52 -20.60 -24.53 -25.08
N TYR A 53 -20.25 -25.40 -24.14
CA TYR A 53 -21.10 -26.48 -23.68
C TYR A 53 -22.07 -26.05 -22.59
N MET A 54 -21.62 -25.12 -21.75
CA MET A 54 -22.34 -24.68 -20.56
C MET A 54 -21.79 -23.34 -20.07
N TRP A 55 -22.26 -22.91 -18.91
CA TRP A 55 -21.82 -21.69 -18.27
C TRP A 55 -21.27 -21.96 -16.87
N ALA A 56 -20.41 -21.08 -16.39
CA ALA A 56 -19.97 -21.07 -15.02
C ALA A 56 -20.29 -19.74 -14.35
N GLU A 57 -20.76 -19.81 -13.11
CA GLU A 57 -20.91 -18.67 -12.20
C GLU A 57 -20.04 -18.93 -10.97
N SER A 58 -19.04 -18.07 -10.73
CA SER A 58 -18.06 -18.30 -9.68
C SER A 58 -17.42 -19.71 -9.80
N SER A 59 -17.70 -20.60 -8.85
CA SER A 59 -17.22 -21.98 -8.84
C SER A 59 -18.20 -23.01 -9.41
N GLN A 60 -19.44 -22.62 -9.71
CA GLN A 60 -20.53 -23.52 -10.09
C GLN A 60 -20.62 -23.65 -11.61
N TYR A 61 -20.89 -24.86 -12.09
CA TYR A 61 -21.05 -25.22 -13.50
C TYR A 61 -22.53 -25.51 -13.77
N ILE A 62 -23.09 -24.79 -14.74
CA ILE A 62 -24.54 -24.71 -14.97
C ILE A 62 -24.81 -25.21 -16.38
N TYR A 63 -25.35 -26.43 -16.46
CA TYR A 63 -25.70 -27.07 -17.72
C TYR A 63 -27.21 -27.06 -17.91
N ARG A 64 -27.67 -26.28 -18.90
CA ARG A 64 -29.10 -26.13 -19.24
C ARG A 64 -29.95 -25.76 -18.03
N GLY A 65 -29.50 -24.76 -17.27
CA GLY A 65 -30.19 -24.18 -16.12
C GLY A 65 -30.06 -24.95 -14.80
N ARG A 66 -29.35 -26.08 -14.78
CA ARG A 66 -29.13 -26.89 -13.57
C ARG A 66 -27.66 -26.84 -13.17
N ILE A 67 -27.38 -26.72 -11.88
CA ILE A 67 -26.01 -26.82 -11.36
C ILE A 67 -25.62 -28.30 -11.37
N VAL A 68 -24.65 -28.66 -12.20
CA VAL A 68 -24.23 -30.06 -12.41
C VAL A 68 -22.88 -30.38 -11.76
N ALA A 69 -22.09 -29.35 -11.45
CA ALA A 69 -20.83 -29.51 -10.72
C ALA A 69 -20.38 -28.21 -10.06
N LYS A 70 -19.36 -28.34 -9.19
CA LYS A 70 -18.69 -27.23 -8.53
C LYS A 70 -17.19 -27.49 -8.40
N THR A 71 -16.39 -26.44 -8.49
CA THR A 71 -14.94 -26.49 -8.19
C THR A 71 -14.65 -25.89 -6.81
N ILE A 72 -13.76 -26.50 -6.03
CA ILE A 72 -13.39 -26.00 -4.70
C ILE A 72 -11.87 -25.89 -4.58
N GLY A 73 -11.41 -24.71 -4.14
CA GLY A 73 -9.99 -24.45 -3.91
C GLY A 73 -9.18 -24.41 -5.21
N GLY A 74 -8.02 -25.06 -5.17
CA GLY A 74 -6.98 -24.97 -6.20
C GLY A 74 -5.85 -24.02 -5.78
N SER A 75 -4.67 -24.25 -6.34
CA SER A 75 -3.49 -23.41 -6.18
C SER A 75 -2.63 -23.49 -7.44
N LEU A 76 -1.50 -22.79 -7.50
CA LEU A 76 -0.63 -22.77 -8.67
C LEU A 76 -0.28 -24.17 -9.23
N TYR A 77 -0.11 -25.16 -8.36
CA TYR A 77 0.25 -26.54 -8.72
C TYR A 77 -0.85 -27.56 -8.44
N ASN A 78 -1.80 -27.24 -7.56
CA ASN A 78 -2.88 -28.17 -7.21
C ASN A 78 -4.15 -27.82 -7.99
N PRO A 79 -4.72 -28.76 -8.77
CA PRO A 79 -6.01 -28.52 -9.41
C PRO A 79 -7.09 -28.24 -8.37
N PRO A 80 -8.09 -27.40 -8.69
CA PRO A 80 -9.31 -27.33 -7.90
C PRO A 80 -9.96 -28.71 -7.78
N LYS A 81 -10.47 -29.04 -6.59
CA LYS A 81 -11.25 -30.27 -6.41
C LYS A 81 -12.57 -30.14 -7.17
N LEU A 82 -12.89 -31.14 -7.97
CA LEU A 82 -14.16 -31.23 -8.68
C LEU A 82 -15.20 -31.98 -7.82
N GLU A 83 -16.35 -31.35 -7.59
CA GLU A 83 -17.55 -31.97 -7.01
C GLU A 83 -18.61 -32.08 -8.10
N VAL A 84 -18.87 -33.30 -8.54
CA VAL A 84 -19.87 -33.61 -9.58
C VAL A 84 -21.19 -33.95 -8.90
N TYR A 85 -22.28 -33.33 -9.35
CA TYR A 85 -23.64 -33.60 -8.86
C TYR A 85 -24.44 -34.50 -9.81
N GLU A 86 -24.07 -34.54 -11.08
CA GLU A 86 -24.65 -35.41 -12.10
C GLU A 86 -23.54 -36.15 -12.86
N GLU A 87 -23.42 -37.46 -12.65
CA GLU A 87 -22.40 -38.32 -13.28
C GLU A 87 -22.81 -38.77 -14.70
N GLY A 88 -21.83 -39.05 -15.57
CA GLY A 88 -22.06 -39.70 -16.86
C GLY A 88 -22.81 -38.86 -17.90
N LEU A 89 -22.81 -37.52 -17.76
CA LEU A 89 -23.45 -36.64 -18.73
C LEU A 89 -22.75 -36.73 -20.09
N THR A 90 -23.54 -36.85 -21.16
CA THR A 90 -23.08 -36.53 -22.52
C THR A 90 -23.45 -35.08 -22.82
N LEU A 91 -22.45 -34.20 -22.90
CA LEU A 91 -22.70 -32.78 -23.13
C LEU A 91 -22.96 -32.52 -24.61
N ARG A 92 -23.95 -31.68 -24.87
CA ARG A 92 -24.19 -31.07 -26.19
C ARG A 92 -23.92 -29.56 -26.11
N PRO A 93 -23.35 -28.94 -27.16
CA PRO A 93 -23.18 -27.50 -27.22
C PRO A 93 -24.50 -26.74 -27.00
N ILE A 94 -24.39 -25.49 -26.58
CA ILE A 94 -25.57 -24.61 -26.49
C ILE A 94 -26.06 -24.23 -27.90
N ASP A 95 -27.34 -23.90 -28.02
CA ASP A 95 -27.89 -23.26 -29.21
C ASP A 95 -27.57 -21.76 -29.15
N LEU A 96 -26.35 -21.42 -29.57
CA LEU A 96 -25.81 -20.07 -29.50
C LEU A 96 -26.65 -19.09 -30.32
N LYS A 97 -27.06 -19.49 -31.52
CA LYS A 97 -27.86 -18.66 -32.43
C LYS A 97 -29.22 -18.34 -31.82
N ALA A 98 -29.95 -19.35 -31.36
CA ALA A 98 -31.25 -19.11 -30.73
C ALA A 98 -31.13 -18.30 -29.43
N MET A 99 -30.05 -18.47 -28.65
CA MET A 99 -29.80 -17.63 -27.47
C MET A 99 -29.59 -16.16 -27.86
N VAL A 100 -28.75 -15.88 -28.87
CA VAL A 100 -28.52 -14.51 -29.36
C VAL A 100 -29.81 -13.91 -29.91
N ASP A 101 -30.54 -14.65 -30.75
CA ASP A 101 -31.78 -14.19 -31.39
C ASP A 101 -32.83 -13.78 -30.33
N LYS A 102 -33.01 -14.60 -29.28
CA LYS A 102 -33.94 -14.29 -28.18
C LYS A 102 -33.55 -13.08 -27.34
N ASN A 103 -32.26 -12.70 -27.31
CA ASN A 103 -31.76 -11.54 -26.56
C ASN A 103 -31.60 -10.27 -27.41
N SER A 104 -31.82 -10.37 -28.72
CA SER A 104 -31.51 -9.32 -29.70
C SER A 104 -32.20 -7.98 -29.42
N GLU A 105 -33.47 -7.97 -29.02
CA GLU A 105 -34.21 -6.73 -28.71
C GLU A 105 -33.54 -5.92 -27.59
N ILE A 106 -33.24 -6.58 -26.46
CA ILE A 106 -32.60 -5.94 -25.30
C ILE A 106 -31.18 -5.51 -25.66
N MET A 107 -30.41 -6.36 -26.33
CA MET A 107 -29.03 -6.06 -26.71
C MET A 107 -28.96 -4.89 -27.69
N ASN A 108 -29.84 -4.85 -28.70
CA ASN A 108 -29.87 -3.75 -29.67
C ASN A 108 -30.16 -2.41 -28.99
N SER A 109 -31.05 -2.37 -28.00
CA SER A 109 -31.29 -1.15 -27.21
C SER A 109 -30.04 -0.73 -26.43
N LEU A 110 -29.44 -1.65 -25.68
CA LEU A 110 -28.25 -1.39 -24.86
C LEU A 110 -27.08 -0.87 -25.70
N VAL A 111 -26.85 -1.49 -26.86
CA VAL A 111 -25.78 -1.14 -27.80
C VAL A 111 -26.01 0.26 -28.36
N ASN A 112 -27.21 0.54 -28.87
CA ASN A 112 -27.54 1.85 -29.44
C ASN A 112 -27.41 2.97 -28.41
N ASP A 113 -27.84 2.75 -27.17
CA ASP A 113 -27.70 3.73 -26.10
C ASP A 113 -26.23 3.96 -25.72
N THR A 114 -25.42 2.90 -25.72
CA THR A 114 -23.99 3.00 -25.43
C THR A 114 -23.24 3.72 -26.55
N ILE A 115 -23.53 3.44 -27.83
CA ILE A 115 -22.97 4.14 -28.99
C ILE A 115 -23.32 5.63 -28.93
N LYS A 116 -24.59 5.97 -28.67
CA LYS A 116 -25.02 7.37 -28.49
C LYS A 116 -24.26 8.06 -27.35
N LYS A 117 -24.13 7.39 -26.20
CA LYS A 117 -23.39 7.90 -25.04
C LYS A 117 -21.92 8.18 -25.38
N VAL A 118 -21.27 7.29 -26.13
CA VAL A 118 -19.89 7.49 -26.61
C VAL A 118 -19.79 8.71 -27.51
N TYR A 119 -20.68 8.82 -28.51
CA TYR A 119 -20.69 9.93 -29.45
C TYR A 119 -20.96 11.28 -28.78
N ILE A 120 -21.95 11.36 -27.88
CA ILE A 120 -22.25 12.58 -27.12
C ILE A 120 -21.04 13.00 -26.28
N THR A 121 -20.43 12.06 -25.56
CA THR A 121 -19.25 12.35 -24.74
C THR A 121 -18.08 12.84 -25.60
N PHE A 122 -17.87 12.24 -26.76
CA PHE A 122 -16.87 12.71 -27.73
C PHE A 122 -17.12 14.17 -28.14
N LEU A 123 -18.35 14.52 -28.53
CA LEU A 123 -18.70 15.90 -28.89
C LEU A 123 -18.48 16.89 -27.74
N GLU A 124 -18.76 16.50 -26.50
CA GLU A 124 -18.57 17.33 -25.31
C GLU A 124 -17.10 17.58 -24.96
N TYR A 125 -16.20 16.66 -25.33
CA TYR A 125 -14.79 16.69 -24.92
C TYR A 125 -13.81 16.94 -26.07
N ARG A 126 -14.21 16.86 -27.34
CA ARG A 126 -13.30 17.01 -28.49
C ARG A 126 -12.57 18.34 -28.57
N THR A 127 -13.09 19.38 -27.92
CA THR A 127 -12.42 20.69 -27.80
C THR A 127 -11.67 20.88 -26.48
N LYS A 128 -11.77 19.92 -25.55
CA LYS A 128 -11.18 19.96 -24.20
C LYS A 128 -9.94 19.07 -24.04
N VAL A 129 -9.81 18.05 -24.90
CA VAL A 129 -8.69 17.11 -24.91
C VAL A 129 -7.93 17.18 -26.23
N ASP A 130 -6.66 16.81 -26.19
CA ASP A 130 -5.78 16.76 -27.36
C ASP A 130 -5.92 15.43 -28.13
N ALA A 131 -6.44 14.37 -27.49
CA ALA A 131 -6.60 13.06 -28.11
C ALA A 131 -7.63 12.18 -27.39
N PHE A 132 -8.32 11.35 -28.17
CA PHE A 132 -9.07 10.21 -27.69
C PHE A 132 -8.34 8.91 -28.03
N TYR A 133 -8.36 7.95 -27.11
CA TYR A 133 -7.79 6.64 -27.40
C TYR A 133 -8.50 5.52 -26.64
N VAL A 134 -8.52 4.33 -27.22
CA VAL A 134 -9.00 3.11 -26.55
C VAL A 134 -7.84 2.47 -25.80
N ALA A 135 -7.98 2.35 -24.47
CA ALA A 135 -7.02 1.62 -23.65
C ALA A 135 -7.25 0.11 -23.80
N PHE A 136 -6.48 -0.51 -24.70
CA PHE A 136 -6.69 -1.89 -25.11
C PHE A 136 -5.79 -2.86 -24.33
N SER A 137 -6.37 -3.97 -23.86
CA SER A 137 -5.65 -5.01 -23.10
C SER A 137 -5.77 -6.41 -23.68
N GLY A 138 -6.44 -6.58 -24.83
CA GLY A 138 -6.75 -7.91 -25.39
C GLY A 138 -7.74 -8.73 -24.55
N GLY A 139 -8.40 -8.14 -23.55
CA GLY A 139 -9.44 -8.80 -22.77
C GLY A 139 -10.83 -8.60 -23.38
N LYS A 140 -11.81 -9.44 -23.00
CA LYS A 140 -13.20 -9.37 -23.48
C LYS A 140 -13.79 -7.95 -23.36
N ASP A 141 -13.51 -7.27 -22.24
CA ASP A 141 -14.05 -5.95 -21.94
C ASP A 141 -13.46 -4.88 -22.88
N SER A 142 -12.16 -4.92 -23.16
CA SER A 142 -11.51 -3.98 -24.09
C SER A 142 -11.84 -4.25 -25.56
N ILE A 143 -12.16 -5.50 -25.91
CA ILE A 143 -12.55 -5.90 -27.27
C ILE A 143 -13.95 -5.36 -27.58
N VAL A 144 -14.93 -5.59 -26.69
CA VAL A 144 -16.27 -5.02 -26.84
C VAL A 144 -16.21 -3.49 -26.86
N LEU A 145 -15.41 -2.89 -25.98
CA LEU A 145 -15.24 -1.44 -25.97
C LEU A 145 -14.72 -0.90 -27.32
N LEU A 146 -13.69 -1.53 -27.89
CA LEU A 146 -13.12 -1.11 -29.16
C LEU A 146 -14.17 -1.17 -30.28
N ASP A 147 -14.95 -2.26 -30.36
CA ASP A 147 -16.01 -2.39 -31.35
C ASP A 147 -17.13 -1.34 -31.15
N ILE A 148 -17.49 -1.01 -29.91
CA ILE A 148 -18.46 0.05 -29.64
C ILE A 148 -17.93 1.43 -30.06
N VAL A 149 -16.66 1.74 -29.74
CA VAL A 149 -16.06 3.04 -30.06
C VAL A 149 -15.89 3.22 -31.57
N GLN A 150 -15.43 2.20 -32.30
CA GLN A 150 -15.26 2.29 -33.76
C GLN A 150 -16.59 2.43 -34.51
N ARG A 151 -17.71 1.92 -33.96
CA ARG A 151 -19.05 2.16 -34.49
C ARG A 151 -19.58 3.56 -34.18
N ALA A 152 -19.10 4.17 -33.11
CA ALA A 152 -19.58 5.47 -32.64
C ALA A 152 -18.82 6.64 -33.26
N LEU A 153 -17.53 6.48 -33.57
CA LEU A 153 -16.62 7.56 -33.96
C LEU A 153 -15.96 7.29 -35.33
N PRO A 154 -15.63 8.33 -36.10
CA PRO A 154 -14.72 8.21 -37.24
C PRO A 154 -13.37 7.61 -36.81
N HIS A 155 -12.77 6.77 -37.66
CA HIS A 155 -11.56 6.00 -37.33
C HIS A 155 -10.29 6.87 -37.19
N ASP A 156 -10.31 8.11 -37.69
CA ASP A 156 -9.25 9.10 -37.58
C ASP A 156 -9.38 10.04 -36.36
N GLU A 157 -10.51 9.99 -35.64
CA GLU A 157 -10.77 10.81 -34.43
C GLU A 157 -10.27 10.13 -33.13
N PHE A 158 -9.81 8.88 -33.21
CA PHE A 158 -9.21 8.16 -32.08
C PHE A 158 -8.16 7.15 -32.55
N PHE A 159 -7.38 6.64 -31.60
CA PHE A 159 -6.43 5.54 -31.86
C PHE A 159 -6.47 4.51 -30.73
N VAL A 160 -5.84 3.36 -30.94
CA VAL A 160 -5.77 2.27 -29.96
C VAL A 160 -4.39 2.25 -29.31
N VAL A 161 -4.36 2.16 -27.97
CA VAL A 161 -3.11 1.98 -27.21
C VAL A 161 -3.14 0.64 -26.50
N PHE A 162 -2.33 -0.29 -26.99
CA PHE A 162 -2.04 -1.55 -26.30
C PHE A 162 -0.91 -1.35 -25.28
N GLY A 163 -1.17 -1.66 -24.01
CA GLY A 163 -0.15 -1.61 -22.97
C GLY A 163 0.58 -2.95 -22.84
N ASP A 164 1.74 -3.08 -23.49
CA ASP A 164 2.58 -4.27 -23.38
C ASP A 164 3.41 -4.23 -22.10
N THR A 165 3.02 -5.02 -21.11
CA THR A 165 3.74 -5.10 -19.84
C THR A 165 4.91 -6.07 -19.85
N ASP A 166 5.21 -6.73 -20.98
CA ASP A 166 6.22 -7.79 -21.10
C ASP A 166 5.92 -9.01 -20.18
N MET A 167 4.64 -9.17 -19.81
CA MET A 167 4.14 -10.21 -18.90
C MET A 167 2.80 -10.79 -19.36
N GLU A 168 2.34 -10.47 -20.57
CA GLU A 168 1.05 -10.97 -21.07
C GLU A 168 1.21 -12.40 -21.63
N CYS A 169 0.12 -13.16 -21.70
CA CYS A 169 0.16 -14.46 -22.38
C CYS A 169 0.28 -14.28 -23.90
N GLU A 170 0.86 -15.26 -24.58
CA GLU A 170 1.06 -15.24 -26.03
C GLU A 170 -0.24 -14.97 -26.81
N ASP A 171 -1.35 -15.54 -26.36
CA ASP A 171 -2.67 -15.32 -26.94
C ASP A 171 -3.12 -13.85 -26.93
N THR A 172 -2.66 -13.07 -25.95
CA THR A 172 -2.96 -11.63 -25.92
C THR A 172 -2.28 -10.89 -27.06
N TYR A 173 -1.03 -11.25 -27.38
CA TYR A 173 -0.31 -10.67 -28.52
C TYR A 173 -0.95 -11.07 -29.85
N LYS A 174 -1.30 -12.36 -30.01
CA LYS A 174 -2.00 -12.86 -31.21
C LYS A 174 -3.32 -12.15 -31.45
N VAL A 175 -4.17 -12.04 -30.42
CA VAL A 175 -5.48 -11.34 -30.51
C VAL A 175 -5.30 -9.87 -30.90
N ARG A 176 -4.28 -9.20 -30.37
CA ARG A 176 -3.98 -7.82 -30.74
C ARG A 176 -3.61 -7.71 -32.23
N GLU A 177 -2.78 -8.61 -32.74
CA GLU A 177 -2.40 -8.63 -34.16
C GLU A 177 -3.57 -8.98 -35.07
N GLU A 178 -4.39 -9.95 -34.68
CA GLU A 178 -5.56 -10.38 -35.44
C GLU A 178 -6.59 -9.24 -35.56
N ILE A 179 -6.87 -8.53 -34.46
CA ILE A 179 -7.80 -7.40 -34.44
C ILE A 179 -7.28 -6.23 -35.30
N GLU A 180 -5.99 -5.89 -35.22
CA GLU A 180 -5.39 -4.83 -36.03
C GLU A 180 -5.54 -5.10 -37.55
N ARG A 181 -5.51 -6.38 -37.95
CA ARG A 181 -5.66 -6.80 -39.35
C ARG A 181 -7.13 -7.04 -39.76
N PHE A 182 -8.05 -7.11 -38.80
CA PHE A 182 -9.44 -7.49 -39.03
C PHE A 182 -10.17 -6.45 -39.86
N LYS A 183 -11.02 -6.91 -40.78
CA LYS A 183 -11.80 -6.04 -41.67
C LYS A 183 -12.71 -5.14 -40.83
N GLY A 184 -12.63 -3.83 -41.07
CA GLY A 184 -13.37 -2.81 -40.30
C GLY A 184 -12.57 -2.14 -39.19
N TYR A 185 -11.36 -2.61 -38.87
CA TYR A 185 -10.44 -1.95 -37.93
C TYR A 185 -9.16 -1.42 -38.61
N GLN A 186 -8.99 -1.69 -39.91
CA GLN A 186 -7.76 -1.46 -40.68
C GLN A 186 -7.35 0.02 -40.78
N ASP A 187 -8.33 0.92 -40.71
CA ASP A 187 -8.09 2.37 -40.79
C ASP A 187 -7.82 3.02 -39.42
N ILE A 188 -7.91 2.24 -38.34
CA ILE A 188 -7.65 2.71 -36.97
C ILE A 188 -6.15 2.57 -36.67
N SER A 189 -5.52 3.63 -36.17
CA SER A 189 -4.12 3.57 -35.76
C SER A 189 -3.95 2.77 -34.47
N PHE A 190 -3.08 1.76 -34.48
CA PHE A 190 -2.70 0.99 -33.29
C PHE A 190 -1.28 1.32 -32.84
N HIS A 191 -1.12 1.57 -31.55
CA HIS A 191 0.18 1.83 -30.94
C HIS A 191 0.43 0.94 -29.72
N THR A 192 1.68 0.51 -29.55
CA THR A 192 2.11 -0.32 -28.42
C THR A 192 2.95 0.51 -27.46
N ALA A 193 2.47 0.63 -26.23
CA ALA A 193 3.22 1.22 -25.13
C ALA A 193 3.94 0.12 -24.36
N LYS A 194 5.27 0.08 -24.46
CA LYS A 194 6.13 -0.91 -23.79
C LYS A 194 7.22 -0.22 -22.97
N SER A 195 7.53 -0.77 -21.81
CA SER A 195 8.70 -0.36 -21.04
C SER A 195 9.99 -0.70 -21.80
N HIS A 196 11.00 0.16 -21.68
CA HIS A 196 12.36 -0.13 -22.15
C HIS A 196 13.10 -1.14 -21.25
N LEU A 197 12.57 -1.42 -20.06
CA LEU A 197 13.09 -2.44 -19.15
C LEU A 197 12.32 -3.75 -19.37
N LYS A 198 13.03 -4.88 -19.38
CA LYS A 198 12.39 -6.20 -19.40
C LYS A 198 11.74 -6.51 -18.06
N ALA A 199 10.60 -7.20 -18.08
CA ALA A 199 9.88 -7.53 -16.86
C ALA A 199 10.73 -8.39 -15.93
N THR A 200 11.40 -9.43 -16.43
CA THR A 200 12.25 -10.32 -15.62
C THR A 200 13.35 -9.57 -14.85
N ASP A 201 13.98 -8.58 -15.48
CA ASP A 201 15.08 -7.83 -14.89
C ASP A 201 14.55 -6.92 -13.77
N THR A 202 13.39 -6.31 -13.98
CA THR A 202 12.75 -5.52 -12.93
C THR A 202 12.29 -6.38 -11.75
N TRP A 203 11.93 -7.65 -11.95
CA TRP A 203 11.63 -8.56 -10.84
C TRP A 203 12.86 -8.90 -10.01
N ASP A 204 14.06 -8.93 -10.60
CA ASP A 204 15.32 -9.06 -9.84
C ASP A 204 15.66 -7.79 -9.07
N ILE A 205 15.46 -6.62 -9.68
CA ILE A 205 15.85 -5.33 -9.07
C ILE A 205 14.87 -4.92 -7.96
N PHE A 206 13.56 -5.02 -8.21
CA PHE A 206 12.54 -4.62 -7.25
C PHE A 206 12.15 -5.76 -6.31
N GLY A 207 12.45 -7.01 -6.66
CA GLY A 207 11.76 -8.18 -6.13
C GLY A 207 10.35 -8.34 -6.73
N PRO A 208 9.73 -9.52 -6.57
CA PRO A 208 8.37 -9.77 -7.04
C PRO A 208 7.38 -8.70 -6.57
N PRO A 209 6.44 -8.24 -7.43
CA PRO A 209 5.37 -7.35 -7.02
C PRO A 209 4.46 -8.04 -6.00
N SER A 210 3.66 -7.28 -5.27
CA SER A 210 2.75 -7.84 -4.28
C SER A 210 1.41 -7.12 -4.30
N GLN A 211 0.46 -7.54 -3.45
CA GLN A 211 -0.82 -6.84 -3.31
C GLN A 211 -0.65 -5.40 -2.84
N THR A 212 0.43 -5.11 -2.10
CA THR A 212 0.74 -3.77 -1.59
C THR A 212 1.82 -3.05 -2.41
N LEU A 213 2.77 -3.79 -2.98
CA LEU A 213 3.87 -3.28 -3.80
C LEU A 213 3.59 -3.49 -5.28
N ARG A 214 2.69 -2.66 -5.83
CA ARG A 214 2.27 -2.72 -7.24
C ARG A 214 3.13 -1.87 -8.18
N TRP A 215 4.45 -1.89 -7.97
CA TRP A 215 5.40 -1.10 -8.77
C TRP A 215 5.32 -1.46 -10.26
N CYS A 216 5.02 -2.71 -10.60
CA CYS A 216 4.91 -3.20 -11.97
C CYS A 216 3.85 -2.47 -12.79
N CYS A 217 2.72 -2.08 -12.18
CA CYS A 217 1.69 -1.29 -12.86
C CYS A 217 2.21 0.12 -13.23
N SER A 218 3.05 0.71 -12.39
CA SER A 218 3.59 2.05 -12.66
C SER A 218 4.70 1.99 -13.73
N VAL A 219 5.59 1.00 -13.62
CA VAL A 219 6.78 0.85 -14.48
C VAL A 219 6.44 0.29 -15.86
N HIS A 220 5.61 -0.75 -15.93
CA HIS A 220 5.35 -1.50 -17.16
C HIS A 220 4.03 -1.19 -17.83
N LYS A 221 3.11 -0.48 -17.17
CA LYS A 221 1.80 -0.15 -17.73
C LYS A 221 1.59 1.34 -17.89
N THR A 222 1.48 2.08 -16.79
CA THR A 222 1.08 3.49 -16.84
C THR A 222 2.16 4.40 -17.43
N SER A 223 3.42 4.30 -16.99
CA SER A 223 4.47 5.22 -17.47
C SER A 223 4.76 5.08 -18.96
N PRO A 224 4.91 3.86 -19.52
CA PRO A 224 5.08 3.68 -20.96
C PRO A 224 3.96 4.30 -21.79
N GLN A 225 2.70 4.17 -21.34
CA GLN A 225 1.55 4.75 -22.03
C GLN A 225 1.62 6.28 -22.07
N ILE A 226 1.89 6.94 -20.94
CA ILE A 226 2.01 8.41 -20.89
C ILE A 226 3.15 8.91 -21.77
N ILE A 227 4.30 8.21 -21.76
CA ILE A 227 5.47 8.58 -22.55
C ILE A 227 5.19 8.43 -24.05
N LEU A 228 4.53 7.33 -24.45
CA LEU A 228 4.10 7.12 -25.83
C LEU A 228 3.15 8.23 -26.28
N LEU A 229 2.12 8.55 -25.49
CA LEU A 229 1.14 9.58 -25.83
C LEU A 229 1.79 10.96 -26.00
N ARG A 230 2.74 11.32 -25.12
CA ARG A 230 3.52 12.56 -25.28
C ARG A 230 4.30 12.59 -26.59
N LYS A 231 4.87 11.46 -27.00
CA LYS A 231 5.62 11.32 -28.24
C LYS A 231 4.71 11.43 -29.47
N LEU A 232 3.58 10.71 -29.46
CA LEU A 232 2.61 10.72 -30.56
C LEU A 232 2.01 12.11 -30.79
N LEU A 233 1.68 12.81 -29.70
CA LEU A 233 1.07 14.14 -29.75
C LEU A 233 2.09 15.28 -29.81
N ASN A 234 3.40 14.97 -29.75
CA ASN A 234 4.49 15.94 -29.64
C ASN A 234 4.22 17.01 -28.55
N LYS A 235 3.67 16.60 -27.40
CA LYS A 235 3.18 17.50 -26.35
C LYS A 235 3.36 16.89 -24.97
N SER A 236 4.21 17.48 -24.14
CA SER A 236 4.50 16.96 -22.79
C SER A 236 3.31 17.07 -21.83
N ASN A 237 2.59 18.19 -21.88
CA ASN A 237 1.44 18.51 -21.02
C ASN A 237 0.09 18.20 -21.71
N PHE A 238 0.05 17.16 -22.54
CA PHE A 238 -1.16 16.79 -23.26
C PHE A 238 -2.32 16.44 -22.30
N LYS A 239 -3.54 16.69 -22.77
CA LYS A 239 -4.78 16.21 -22.15
C LYS A 239 -5.32 15.06 -22.99
N GLY A 240 -5.46 13.87 -22.42
CA GLY A 240 -5.95 12.69 -23.12
C GLY A 240 -7.28 12.22 -22.54
N MET A 241 -8.13 11.62 -23.38
CA MET A 241 -9.33 10.89 -22.96
C MET A 241 -9.17 9.40 -23.31
N ALA A 242 -8.96 8.58 -22.29
CA ALA A 242 -8.94 7.13 -22.44
C ALA A 242 -10.37 6.57 -22.39
N PHE A 243 -10.82 5.91 -23.45
CA PHE A 243 -11.94 4.97 -23.32
C PHE A 243 -11.46 3.71 -22.60
N THR A 244 -12.14 3.34 -21.51
CA THR A 244 -11.73 2.23 -20.63
C THR A 244 -12.85 1.20 -20.45
N GLY A 245 -12.46 -0.09 -20.44
CA GLY A 245 -13.39 -1.22 -20.31
C GLY A 245 -13.73 -1.57 -18.86
N ILE A 246 -13.73 -0.60 -17.95
CA ILE A 246 -14.01 -0.84 -16.52
C ILE A 246 -15.52 -0.87 -16.32
N ARG A 247 -16.01 -1.88 -15.60
CA ARG A 247 -17.44 -2.08 -15.32
C ARG A 247 -17.72 -2.04 -13.83
N LYS A 248 -18.90 -1.51 -13.47
CA LYS A 248 -19.29 -1.35 -12.06
C LYS A 248 -19.54 -2.68 -11.35
N ASP A 249 -19.87 -3.75 -12.07
CA ASP A 249 -20.10 -5.07 -11.49
C ASP A 249 -18.84 -5.86 -11.16
N GLU A 250 -17.68 -5.49 -11.71
CA GLU A 250 -16.44 -6.25 -11.54
C GLU A 250 -15.93 -6.34 -10.10
N SER A 251 -16.35 -5.41 -9.22
CA SER A 251 -16.10 -5.45 -7.78
C SER A 251 -16.84 -4.33 -7.04
N ILE A 252 -17.01 -4.49 -5.73
CA ILE A 252 -17.50 -3.43 -4.82
C ILE A 252 -16.65 -2.14 -4.89
N SER A 253 -15.35 -2.25 -5.20
CA SER A 253 -14.50 -1.07 -5.36
C SER A 253 -14.80 -0.33 -6.65
N ARG A 254 -15.03 -1.06 -7.75
CA ARG A 254 -15.29 -0.48 -9.09
C ARG A 254 -16.72 0.07 -9.21
N SER A 255 -17.68 -0.43 -8.42
CA SER A 255 -19.04 0.11 -8.40
C SER A 255 -19.12 1.58 -7.96
N LYS A 256 -18.08 2.09 -7.30
CA LYS A 256 -17.96 3.48 -6.85
C LYS A 256 -17.31 4.40 -7.89
N TYR A 257 -16.84 3.86 -9.01
CA TYR A 257 -16.16 4.68 -10.02
C TYR A 257 -17.19 5.51 -10.79
N GLU A 258 -16.80 6.76 -11.05
CA GLU A 258 -17.56 7.65 -11.92
C GLU A 258 -17.42 7.19 -13.38
N THR A 259 -18.42 7.52 -14.19
CA THR A 259 -18.41 7.19 -15.61
C THR A 259 -17.28 7.91 -16.33
N ILE A 260 -17.03 9.19 -16.01
CA ILE A 260 -15.87 9.95 -16.45
C ILE A 260 -15.13 10.39 -15.19
N SER A 261 -13.81 10.21 -15.16
CA SER A 261 -12.97 10.68 -14.06
C SER A 261 -11.64 11.23 -14.58
N GLU A 262 -11.04 12.17 -13.84
CA GLU A 262 -9.68 12.61 -14.09
C GLU A 262 -8.70 11.79 -13.22
N SER A 263 -7.59 11.36 -13.81
CA SER A 263 -6.57 10.55 -13.14
C SER A 263 -5.91 11.32 -12.01
N GLU A 264 -5.95 10.77 -10.79
CA GLU A 264 -5.20 11.31 -9.65
C GLU A 264 -3.67 11.24 -9.84
N LYS A 265 -3.20 10.38 -10.74
CA LYS A 265 -1.76 10.11 -10.95
C LYS A 265 -1.15 11.03 -12.00
N HIS A 266 -1.90 11.37 -13.03
CA HIS A 266 -1.43 12.15 -14.17
C HIS A 266 -2.50 13.19 -14.54
N ASP A 267 -2.29 14.43 -14.11
CA ASP A 267 -3.15 15.57 -14.45
C ASP A 267 -3.38 15.65 -15.97
N GLY A 268 -4.61 15.94 -16.38
CA GLY A 268 -5.02 16.00 -17.78
C GLY A 268 -5.34 14.66 -18.43
N GLN A 269 -5.19 13.54 -17.73
CA GLN A 269 -5.63 12.23 -18.24
C GLN A 269 -7.02 11.89 -17.72
N TYR A 270 -8.00 11.99 -18.59
CA TYR A 270 -9.37 11.57 -18.32
C TYR A 270 -9.55 10.09 -18.67
N SER A 271 -10.41 9.41 -17.93
CA SER A 271 -10.87 8.06 -18.23
C SER A 271 -12.38 8.08 -18.38
N PHE A 272 -12.89 7.53 -19.47
CA PHE A 272 -14.30 7.35 -19.74
C PHE A 272 -14.63 5.86 -19.80
N ASN A 273 -15.30 5.38 -18.76
CA ASN A 273 -15.77 4.02 -18.62
C ASN A 273 -17.07 3.85 -19.44
N ALA A 274 -16.94 3.73 -20.76
CA ALA A 274 -18.08 3.78 -21.68
C ALA A 274 -19.12 2.68 -21.42
N ILE A 275 -18.63 1.47 -21.11
CA ILE A 275 -19.43 0.26 -20.84
C ILE A 275 -19.64 0.02 -19.33
N ASP A 276 -19.54 1.05 -18.49
CA ASP A 276 -19.58 0.91 -17.02
C ASP A 276 -20.85 0.24 -16.47
N THR A 277 -21.96 0.34 -17.21
CA THR A 277 -23.26 -0.24 -16.89
C THR A 277 -23.50 -1.63 -17.49
N TRP A 278 -22.50 -2.22 -18.17
CA TRP A 278 -22.60 -3.55 -18.76
C TRP A 278 -22.19 -4.62 -17.76
N ASN A 279 -22.84 -5.78 -17.80
CA ASN A 279 -22.47 -6.98 -17.07
C ASN A 279 -21.78 -8.02 -17.97
N THR A 280 -21.21 -9.07 -17.38
CA THR A 280 -20.49 -10.10 -18.15
C THR A 280 -21.39 -10.89 -19.12
N ALA A 281 -22.67 -11.07 -18.80
CA ALA A 281 -23.63 -11.75 -19.66
C ALA A 281 -23.88 -10.94 -20.95
N GLU A 282 -24.12 -9.64 -20.80
CA GLU A 282 -24.28 -8.68 -21.89
C GLU A 282 -23.01 -8.63 -22.77
N LEU A 283 -21.81 -8.68 -22.18
CA LEU A 283 -20.56 -8.74 -22.93
C LEU A 283 -20.44 -9.97 -23.82
N PHE A 284 -20.68 -11.17 -23.28
CA PHE A 284 -20.57 -12.39 -24.07
C PHE A 284 -21.67 -12.47 -25.14
N LEU A 285 -22.91 -12.07 -24.82
CA LEU A 285 -23.96 -11.92 -25.83
C LEU A 285 -23.51 -11.02 -26.98
N TYR A 286 -22.91 -9.86 -26.68
CA TYR A 286 -22.42 -8.95 -27.70
C TYR A 286 -21.30 -9.54 -28.55
N ILE A 287 -20.33 -10.21 -27.90
CA ILE A 287 -19.23 -10.91 -28.58
C ILE A 287 -19.79 -11.93 -29.57
N TYR A 288 -20.75 -12.76 -29.15
CA TYR A 288 -21.34 -13.78 -30.02
C TYR A 288 -22.25 -13.20 -31.10
N GLN A 289 -23.03 -12.17 -30.79
CA GLN A 289 -23.92 -11.52 -31.75
C GLN A 289 -23.15 -10.87 -32.91
N ASN A 290 -21.95 -10.37 -32.65
CA ASN A 290 -21.13 -9.65 -33.63
C ASN A 290 -19.94 -10.46 -34.14
N ASP A 291 -19.85 -11.75 -33.78
CA ASP A 291 -18.75 -12.65 -34.15
C ASP A 291 -17.37 -12.04 -33.87
N LEU A 292 -17.21 -11.44 -32.68
CA LEU A 292 -15.97 -10.76 -32.32
C LEU A 292 -14.87 -11.76 -31.96
N ILE A 293 -13.67 -11.52 -32.47
CA ILE A 293 -12.45 -12.20 -32.01
C ILE A 293 -12.26 -11.88 -30.54
N PHE A 294 -12.17 -12.92 -29.69
CA PHE A 294 -11.86 -12.75 -28.27
C PHE A 294 -10.79 -13.74 -27.81
N ASN A 295 -10.14 -13.40 -26.72
CA ASN A 295 -8.94 -14.09 -26.29
C ASN A 295 -9.16 -15.58 -25.93
N PRO A 296 -8.43 -16.52 -26.56
CA PRO A 296 -8.56 -17.95 -26.29
C PRO A 296 -8.42 -18.34 -24.82
N SER A 297 -7.68 -17.59 -23.99
CA SER A 297 -7.55 -17.88 -22.57
C SER A 297 -8.90 -17.89 -21.81
N TYR A 298 -9.96 -17.24 -22.34
CA TYR A 298 -11.31 -17.36 -21.77
C TYR A 298 -11.92 -18.75 -21.99
N LYS A 299 -11.58 -19.44 -23.08
CA LYS A 299 -12.02 -20.82 -23.38
C LYS A 299 -11.35 -21.85 -22.46
N GLU A 300 -10.20 -21.50 -21.90
CA GLU A 300 -9.48 -22.30 -20.91
C GLU A 300 -10.00 -22.12 -19.47
N GLY A 301 -10.94 -21.19 -19.27
CA GLY A 301 -11.58 -20.95 -17.98
C GLY A 301 -11.07 -19.73 -17.20
N ASN A 302 -10.20 -18.90 -17.80
CA ASN A 302 -9.79 -17.65 -17.17
C ASN A 302 -10.94 -16.65 -17.14
N SER A 303 -11.27 -16.10 -15.96
CA SER A 303 -12.29 -15.05 -15.86
C SER A 303 -11.81 -13.66 -16.31
N ARG A 304 -10.49 -13.44 -16.30
CA ARG A 304 -9.84 -12.19 -16.72
C ARG A 304 -8.49 -12.46 -17.37
N VAL A 305 -8.23 -11.82 -18.50
CA VAL A 305 -6.93 -11.84 -19.18
C VAL A 305 -6.09 -10.64 -18.73
N GLY A 306 -4.79 -10.88 -18.61
CA GLY A 306 -3.76 -9.94 -18.17
C GLY A 306 -2.50 -10.73 -17.81
N CYS A 307 -1.63 -10.14 -17.00
CA CYS A 307 -0.31 -10.71 -16.77
C CYS A 307 -0.34 -12.19 -16.31
N VAL A 308 0.60 -13.00 -16.81
CA VAL A 308 0.69 -14.46 -16.56
C VAL A 308 0.89 -14.80 -15.08
N VAL A 309 1.61 -13.94 -14.34
CA VAL A 309 1.77 -14.05 -12.88
C VAL A 309 1.43 -12.69 -12.24
N CYS A 310 0.28 -12.61 -11.58
CA CYS A 310 -0.21 -11.38 -10.96
C CYS A 310 -0.53 -11.59 -9.48
N PRO A 311 -0.04 -10.77 -8.54
CA PRO A 311 -0.35 -10.91 -7.11
C PRO A 311 -1.83 -10.65 -6.78
N MET A 312 -2.59 -10.11 -7.73
CA MET A 312 -4.03 -9.89 -7.63
C MET A 312 -4.85 -11.07 -8.17
N SER A 313 -4.22 -12.11 -8.72
CA SER A 313 -4.91 -13.29 -9.24
C SER A 313 -5.42 -14.18 -8.11
N THR A 314 -6.59 -14.75 -8.32
CA THR A 314 -7.18 -15.79 -7.46
C THR A 314 -6.49 -17.13 -7.71
N LEU A 315 -6.38 -17.97 -6.68
CA LEU A 315 -5.68 -19.26 -6.75
C LEU A 315 -6.17 -20.18 -7.89
N LYS A 316 -7.48 -20.27 -8.14
CA LYS A 316 -8.04 -21.03 -9.28
C LYS A 316 -7.50 -20.55 -10.63
N ASN A 317 -7.50 -19.22 -10.85
CA ASN A 317 -7.00 -18.65 -12.09
C ASN A 317 -5.47 -18.79 -12.23
N GLU A 318 -4.73 -18.93 -11.13
CA GLU A 318 -3.30 -19.22 -11.17
C GLU A 318 -3.03 -20.66 -11.64
N TYR A 319 -3.83 -21.62 -11.16
CA TYR A 319 -3.80 -22.99 -11.67
C TYR A 319 -4.05 -23.01 -13.18
N ILE A 320 -5.16 -22.41 -13.62
CA ILE A 320 -5.57 -22.42 -15.04
C ILE A 320 -4.48 -21.79 -15.92
N ARG A 321 -3.95 -20.61 -15.56
CA ARG A 321 -2.86 -19.97 -16.33
C ARG A 321 -1.61 -20.83 -16.37
N ASN A 322 -1.24 -21.45 -15.25
CA ASN A 322 -0.04 -22.27 -15.20
C ASN A 322 -0.19 -23.57 -15.99
N ALA A 323 -1.39 -24.15 -16.02
CA ALA A 323 -1.72 -25.32 -16.83
C ALA A 323 -1.69 -25.00 -18.34
N SER A 324 -2.22 -23.84 -18.75
CA SER A 324 -2.31 -23.44 -20.16
C SER A 324 -1.05 -22.77 -20.72
N SER A 325 -0.34 -21.99 -19.92
CA SER A 325 0.76 -21.10 -20.34
C SER A 325 2.01 -21.30 -19.47
N SER A 326 2.37 -22.56 -19.23
CA SER A 326 3.46 -22.90 -18.30
C SER A 326 4.82 -22.32 -18.73
N THR A 327 5.05 -22.11 -20.03
CA THR A 327 6.30 -21.58 -20.55
C THR A 327 6.47 -20.11 -20.16
N GLU A 328 5.39 -19.34 -20.18
CA GLU A 328 5.35 -17.92 -19.86
C GLU A 328 5.32 -17.67 -18.35
N THR A 329 4.71 -18.55 -17.55
CA THR A 329 4.68 -18.41 -16.08
C THR A 329 6.01 -18.76 -15.42
N LYS A 330 6.73 -19.78 -15.94
CA LYS A 330 7.97 -20.33 -15.36
C LYS A 330 9.03 -19.28 -15.01
N PRO A 331 9.39 -18.32 -15.88
CA PRO A 331 10.40 -17.30 -15.54
C PRO A 331 10.04 -16.52 -14.28
N PHE A 332 8.79 -16.07 -14.17
CA PHE A 332 8.34 -15.27 -13.03
C PHE A 332 8.18 -16.10 -11.75
N ILE A 333 7.69 -17.34 -11.86
CA ILE A 333 7.65 -18.29 -10.74
C ILE A 333 9.05 -18.51 -10.18
N ARG A 334 10.04 -18.73 -11.05
CA ARG A 334 11.44 -18.86 -10.65
C ARG A 334 11.93 -17.59 -9.92
N LYS A 335 11.60 -16.40 -10.43
CA LYS A 335 11.95 -15.13 -9.76
C LYS A 335 11.34 -15.02 -8.36
N ILE A 336 10.13 -15.53 -8.13
CA ILE A 336 9.52 -15.54 -6.78
C ILE A 336 10.36 -16.35 -5.81
N ILE A 337 10.76 -17.55 -6.22
CA ILE A 337 11.55 -18.45 -5.38
C ILE A 337 12.95 -17.85 -5.13
N THR A 338 13.66 -17.46 -6.20
CA THR A 338 15.07 -17.01 -6.10
C THR A 338 15.23 -15.70 -5.34
N ASN A 339 14.19 -14.87 -5.30
CA ASN A 339 14.22 -13.62 -4.55
C ASN A 339 13.71 -13.76 -3.12
N SER A 340 13.16 -14.89 -2.70
CA SER A 340 12.62 -15.08 -1.34
C SER A 340 13.72 -15.13 -0.29
N SER A 341 13.50 -14.54 0.89
CA SER A 341 14.37 -14.73 2.08
C SER A 341 14.06 -16.00 2.87
N LYS A 342 12.94 -16.68 2.56
CA LYS A 342 12.58 -17.93 3.23
C LYS A 342 13.50 -19.06 2.79
N SER A 343 13.91 -19.90 3.72
CA SER A 343 14.59 -21.17 3.43
C SER A 343 13.62 -22.11 2.69
N LEU A 344 13.78 -22.20 1.38
CA LEU A 344 12.99 -23.08 0.49
C LEU A 344 13.90 -24.18 -0.04
N GLU A 345 14.36 -25.05 0.86
CA GLU A 345 15.41 -26.04 0.60
C GLU A 345 14.89 -27.20 -0.26
N THR A 346 13.67 -27.66 0.00
CA THR A 346 13.05 -28.75 -0.76
C THR A 346 12.09 -28.23 -1.82
N ASP A 347 11.80 -29.05 -2.84
CA ASP A 347 10.80 -28.70 -3.85
C ASP A 347 9.39 -28.59 -3.23
N LYS A 348 9.11 -29.39 -2.20
CA LYS A 348 7.86 -29.31 -1.43
C LYS A 348 7.69 -27.94 -0.76
N ASP A 349 8.74 -27.40 -0.16
CA ASP A 349 8.68 -26.07 0.49
C ASP A 349 8.38 -24.97 -0.53
N LYS A 350 9.00 -25.06 -1.73
CA LYS A 350 8.77 -24.11 -2.84
C LYS A 350 7.32 -24.18 -3.32
N GLU A 351 6.80 -25.38 -3.50
CA GLU A 351 5.42 -25.61 -3.91
C GLU A 351 4.42 -25.07 -2.88
N GLU A 352 4.61 -25.37 -1.59
CA GLU A 352 3.74 -24.88 -0.52
C GLU A 352 3.77 -23.35 -0.40
N PHE A 353 4.95 -22.73 -0.50
CA PHE A 353 5.11 -21.28 -0.46
C PHE A 353 4.38 -20.57 -1.61
N LEU A 354 4.48 -21.13 -2.82
CA LEU A 354 3.78 -20.61 -4.00
C LEU A 354 2.28 -20.87 -3.92
N ALA A 355 1.86 -22.07 -3.48
CA ALA A 355 0.47 -22.48 -3.39
C ALA A 355 -0.33 -21.64 -2.39
N CYS A 356 0.26 -21.26 -1.25
CA CYS A 356 -0.38 -20.37 -0.28
C CYS A 356 -0.29 -18.88 -0.69
N GLY A 357 0.43 -18.55 -1.77
CA GLY A 357 0.62 -17.19 -2.23
C GLY A 357 1.44 -16.32 -1.27
N GLY A 358 2.39 -16.92 -0.53
CA GLY A 358 3.12 -16.22 0.54
C GLY A 358 3.80 -14.92 0.10
N TRP A 359 4.35 -14.90 -1.13
CA TRP A 359 5.00 -13.72 -1.72
C TRP A 359 4.05 -12.52 -1.97
N LYS A 360 2.73 -12.77 -2.07
CA LYS A 360 1.73 -11.72 -2.35
C LYS A 360 1.55 -10.75 -1.19
N ALA A 361 1.94 -11.14 0.03
CA ALA A 361 1.78 -10.36 1.26
C ALA A 361 2.92 -9.36 1.51
N ARG A 362 4.05 -9.53 0.81
CA ARG A 362 5.24 -8.69 0.92
C ARG A 362 4.94 -7.19 0.93
N ARG A 363 5.60 -6.43 1.80
CA ARG A 363 5.42 -4.97 1.91
C ARG A 363 6.69 -4.15 1.74
N ASN A 364 7.85 -4.79 1.86
CA ASN A 364 9.16 -4.17 1.89
C ASN A 364 10.24 -5.26 1.63
N GLY A 365 11.51 -4.97 1.92
CA GLY A 365 12.62 -5.88 1.65
C GLY A 365 12.73 -7.10 2.56
N LEU A 366 11.93 -7.21 3.63
CA LEU A 366 12.06 -8.27 4.64
C LEU A 366 11.94 -9.69 4.07
N GLU A 367 11.06 -9.86 3.08
CA GLU A 367 10.81 -11.14 2.42
C GLU A 367 11.76 -11.40 1.23
N LEU A 368 12.78 -10.54 1.03
CA LEU A 368 13.75 -10.68 -0.05
C LEU A 368 15.09 -11.22 0.44
N GLY A 369 15.59 -12.29 -0.19
CA GLY A 369 16.82 -12.98 0.23
C GLY A 369 18.12 -12.23 -0.09
N ASN A 370 18.12 -11.43 -1.16
CA ASN A 370 19.32 -10.75 -1.67
C ASN A 370 19.12 -9.23 -1.77
N VAL A 371 18.92 -8.57 -0.62
CA VAL A 371 18.77 -7.10 -0.59
C VAL A 371 20.13 -6.43 -0.38
N ILE A 372 20.59 -5.70 -1.39
CA ILE A 372 21.75 -4.82 -1.27
C ILE A 372 21.25 -3.39 -1.04
N LEU A 373 21.48 -2.87 0.16
CA LEU A 373 21.16 -1.49 0.51
C LEU A 373 22.29 -0.57 0.05
N ASN A 374 21.94 0.42 -0.76
CA ASN A 374 22.85 1.43 -1.31
C ASN A 374 22.53 2.84 -0.77
N TYR A 375 21.80 2.88 0.34
CA TYR A 375 21.34 4.10 1.00
C TYR A 375 21.22 3.76 2.49
N ASP A 376 21.95 4.49 3.31
CA ASP A 376 21.88 4.45 4.77
C ASP A 376 21.54 5.86 5.27
N GLU A 377 20.64 5.94 6.24
CA GLU A 377 20.15 7.21 6.80
C GLU A 377 20.07 7.06 8.31
N LYS A 378 20.84 7.87 9.03
CA LYS A 378 20.94 7.85 10.49
C LYS A 378 20.96 9.26 11.05
N ILE A 379 20.60 9.38 12.33
CA ILE A 379 20.82 10.60 13.09
C ILE A 379 22.15 10.42 13.84
N GLU A 380 23.10 11.31 13.59
CA GLU A 380 24.40 11.35 14.25
C GLU A 380 24.54 12.74 14.92
N GLY A 381 24.29 12.81 16.23
CA GLY A 381 24.16 14.09 16.95
C GLY A 381 23.00 14.92 16.39
N ASN A 382 23.23 16.21 16.12
CA ASN A 382 22.22 17.12 15.59
C ASN A 382 22.07 17.05 14.06
N ASN A 383 22.54 15.97 13.43
CA ASN A 383 22.58 15.85 11.99
C ASN A 383 21.88 14.57 11.50
N ILE A 384 21.10 14.72 10.43
CA ILE A 384 20.70 13.60 9.57
C ILE A 384 21.85 13.37 8.59
N VAL A 385 22.46 12.19 8.67
CA VAL A 385 23.55 11.76 7.79
C VAL A 385 23.02 10.70 6.82
N ILE A 386 23.15 10.99 5.53
CA ILE A 386 22.77 10.10 4.43
C ILE A 386 24.03 9.62 3.73
N LYS A 387 24.25 8.30 3.69
CA LYS A 387 25.40 7.67 3.03
C LYS A 387 24.94 6.87 1.81
N ILE A 388 25.54 7.12 0.65
CA ILE A 388 25.29 6.41 -0.61
C ILE A 388 26.64 5.89 -1.14
N PRO A 389 26.98 4.62 -0.91
CA PRO A 389 28.28 4.08 -1.34
C PRO A 389 28.46 4.06 -2.87
N ASN A 390 27.39 3.74 -3.63
CA ASN A 390 27.48 3.58 -5.09
C ASN A 390 26.40 4.40 -5.81
N PRO A 391 26.51 5.73 -5.90
CA PRO A 391 25.49 6.56 -6.55
C PRO A 391 25.23 6.11 -7.99
N LYS A 392 23.96 5.94 -8.37
CA LYS A 392 23.54 5.45 -9.70
C LYS A 392 23.22 6.58 -10.67
N THR A 393 22.90 7.76 -10.15
CA THR A 393 22.58 8.95 -10.94
C THR A 393 23.14 10.20 -10.25
N ASN A 394 23.29 11.30 -10.98
CA ASN A 394 23.83 12.55 -10.44
C ASN A 394 22.81 13.22 -9.50
N TRP A 395 23.19 13.45 -8.24
CA TRP A 395 22.34 14.10 -7.25
C TRP A 395 22.01 15.56 -7.61
N LYS A 396 22.90 16.25 -8.34
CA LYS A 396 22.70 17.64 -8.80
C LYS A 396 21.54 17.77 -9.78
N GLU A 397 21.21 16.71 -10.51
CA GLU A 397 20.02 16.69 -11.36
C GLU A 397 18.76 16.51 -10.53
N TRP A 398 18.81 15.64 -9.52
CA TRP A 398 17.66 15.42 -8.64
C TRP A 398 17.36 16.60 -7.73
N ILE A 399 18.36 17.28 -7.17
CA ILE A 399 18.15 18.39 -6.23
C ILE A 399 17.39 19.57 -6.87
N LYS A 400 17.58 19.80 -8.18
CA LYS A 400 16.83 20.79 -8.97
C LYS A 400 15.31 20.63 -8.88
N THR A 401 14.83 19.40 -8.61
CA THR A 401 13.38 19.10 -8.55
C THR A 401 12.71 19.58 -7.26
N ILE A 402 13.48 19.93 -6.23
CA ILE A 402 12.96 20.44 -4.95
C ILE A 402 13.36 21.90 -4.72
N GLY A 403 14.50 22.35 -5.23
CA GLY A 403 15.02 23.68 -4.97
C GLY A 403 16.16 24.07 -5.91
N SER A 404 16.60 25.32 -5.81
CA SER A 404 17.80 25.80 -6.51
C SER A 404 18.97 25.81 -5.54
N ILE A 405 20.12 25.26 -5.94
CA ILE A 405 21.31 25.16 -5.09
C ILE A 405 22.29 26.31 -5.38
N ILE A 406 22.97 26.76 -4.33
CA ILE A 406 24.10 27.69 -4.38
C ILE A 406 25.26 26.98 -3.65
N SER A 407 26.41 26.86 -4.30
CA SER A 407 27.64 26.38 -3.64
C SER A 407 28.24 27.53 -2.85
N ILE A 408 28.47 27.29 -1.56
CA ILE A 408 29.12 28.24 -0.64
C ILE A 408 30.63 27.96 -0.62
N ASP A 409 30.99 26.68 -0.52
CA ASP A 409 32.35 26.16 -0.67
C ASP A 409 32.32 24.77 -1.36
N GLU A 410 33.43 24.04 -1.37
CA GLU A 410 33.57 22.73 -2.01
C GLU A 410 32.57 21.67 -1.48
N THR A 411 32.22 21.75 -0.19
CA THR A 411 31.38 20.77 0.51
C THR A 411 30.08 21.37 1.04
N LYS A 412 29.99 22.68 1.19
CA LYS A 412 28.83 23.37 1.75
C LYS A 412 27.96 23.96 0.66
N TYR A 413 26.67 23.66 0.75
CA TYR A 413 25.65 24.09 -0.19
C TYR A 413 24.49 24.73 0.55
N CYS A 414 23.86 25.71 -0.09
CA CYS A 414 22.58 26.27 0.34
C CYS A 414 21.52 25.95 -0.70
N ILE A 415 20.38 25.43 -0.28
CA ILE A 415 19.23 25.18 -1.16
C ILE A 415 18.10 26.17 -0.85
N LYS A 416 17.67 26.88 -1.89
CA LYS A 416 16.45 27.68 -1.86
C LYS A 416 15.23 26.78 -2.09
N TYR A 417 14.40 26.63 -1.06
CA TYR A 417 13.16 25.85 -1.08
C TYR A 417 11.97 26.77 -0.76
N GLY A 418 11.18 27.10 -1.79
CA GLY A 418 10.18 28.17 -1.68
C GLY A 418 10.85 29.50 -1.36
N ASP A 419 10.39 30.16 -0.29
CA ASP A 419 10.94 31.43 0.19
C ASP A 419 12.02 31.25 1.26
N LYS A 420 12.33 30.01 1.66
CA LYS A 420 13.32 29.68 2.68
C LYS A 420 14.61 29.16 2.07
N GLN A 421 15.69 29.24 2.84
CA GLN A 421 17.01 28.73 2.50
C GLN A 421 17.47 27.76 3.58
N TYR A 422 18.11 26.67 3.16
CA TYR A 422 18.60 25.62 4.04
C TYR A 422 20.02 25.25 3.66
N ASP A 423 20.94 25.28 4.63
CA ASP A 423 22.31 24.83 4.45
C ASP A 423 22.38 23.30 4.61
N PHE A 424 23.26 22.68 3.83
CA PHE A 424 23.64 21.28 3.99
C PHE A 424 25.10 21.08 3.57
N ILE A 425 25.72 20.04 4.10
CA ILE A 425 27.08 19.63 3.74
C ILE A 425 26.97 18.38 2.86
N LEU A 426 27.78 18.30 1.81
CA LEU A 426 27.83 17.16 0.92
C LEU A 426 29.27 16.91 0.45
N THR A 427 29.74 15.69 0.65
CA THR A 427 30.94 15.16 0.00
C THR A 427 30.54 14.15 -1.07
N ASP A 428 31.19 14.25 -2.23
CA ASP A 428 30.97 13.41 -3.41
C ASP A 428 32.35 13.01 -3.93
N ASN A 429 32.79 11.79 -3.61
CA ASN A 429 34.13 11.30 -3.92
C ASN A 429 34.10 9.82 -4.32
N GLU A 430 35.28 9.21 -4.50
CA GLU A 430 35.43 7.81 -4.93
C GLU A 430 34.79 6.79 -3.96
N PHE A 431 34.55 7.15 -2.70
CA PHE A 431 33.88 6.33 -1.69
C PHE A 431 32.35 6.53 -1.66
N GLY A 432 31.81 7.37 -2.55
CA GLY A 432 30.39 7.66 -2.67
C GLY A 432 30.00 9.04 -2.16
N ILE A 433 28.72 9.19 -1.80
CA ILE A 433 28.14 10.45 -1.35
C ILE A 433 27.83 10.38 0.14
N ILE A 434 28.20 11.42 0.88
CA ILE A 434 27.72 11.69 2.24
C ILE A 434 27.05 13.05 2.24
N ALA A 435 25.75 13.08 2.50
CA ALA A 435 24.97 14.32 2.65
C ALA A 435 24.54 14.48 4.11
N VAL A 436 24.74 15.67 4.67
CA VAL A 436 24.52 15.99 6.07
C VAL A 436 23.64 17.24 6.16
N ILE A 437 22.55 17.14 6.89
CA ILE A 437 21.65 18.27 7.15
C ILE A 437 21.20 18.28 8.61
N ASP A 438 20.91 19.45 9.15
CA ASP A 438 20.45 19.58 10.54
C ASP A 438 19.16 18.78 10.78
N SER A 439 19.16 17.96 11.83
CA SER A 439 18.03 17.09 12.19
C SER A 439 16.80 17.87 12.64
N ILE A 440 16.96 19.10 13.16
CA ILE A 440 15.85 19.96 13.59
C ILE A 440 14.89 20.29 12.44
N LEU A 441 15.43 20.35 11.21
CA LEU A 441 14.64 20.65 10.01
C LEU A 441 13.57 19.60 9.73
N ALA A 442 13.74 18.36 10.21
CA ALA A 442 12.74 17.31 10.06
C ALA A 442 11.44 17.65 10.80
N ARG A 443 11.52 18.46 11.85
CA ARG A 443 10.40 18.97 12.65
C ARG A 443 9.92 20.32 12.12
N GLU A 444 10.83 21.25 11.80
CA GLU A 444 10.49 22.60 11.33
C GLU A 444 9.91 22.64 9.91
N ASN A 445 10.45 21.82 9.00
CA ASN A 445 9.97 21.69 7.63
C ASN A 445 10.05 20.22 7.16
N PRO A 446 9.12 19.36 7.62
CA PRO A 446 9.07 17.95 7.26
C PRO A 446 8.94 17.74 5.74
N GLN A 447 8.28 18.66 5.04
CA GLN A 447 8.11 18.57 3.59
C GLN A 447 9.44 18.72 2.85
N PHE A 448 10.27 19.70 3.25
CA PHE A 448 11.59 19.89 2.69
C PHE A 448 12.50 18.69 2.98
N VAL A 449 12.60 18.26 4.24
CA VAL A 449 13.47 17.13 4.61
C VAL A 449 13.05 15.83 3.93
N LYS A 450 11.75 15.56 3.80
CA LYS A 450 11.25 14.44 3.01
C LYS A 450 11.70 14.55 1.55
N GLY A 451 11.56 15.72 0.91
CA GLY A 451 12.04 15.95 -0.45
C GLY A 451 13.55 15.77 -0.59
N PHE A 452 14.32 16.25 0.37
CA PHE A 452 15.79 16.11 0.44
C PHE A 452 16.19 14.63 0.52
N LYS A 453 15.65 13.87 1.47
CA LYS A 453 15.87 12.41 1.56
C LYS A 453 15.51 11.69 0.26
N GLN A 454 14.40 12.06 -0.37
CA GLN A 454 13.97 11.46 -1.63
C GLN A 454 14.92 11.73 -2.81
N VAL A 455 15.54 12.92 -2.87
CA VAL A 455 16.61 13.21 -3.85
C VAL A 455 17.74 12.19 -3.73
N PHE A 456 18.17 11.89 -2.52
CA PHE A 456 19.26 10.94 -2.27
C PHE A 456 18.83 9.48 -2.45
N ARG A 457 17.59 9.11 -2.10
CA ARG A 457 17.03 7.79 -2.45
C ARG A 457 16.98 7.56 -3.97
N LYS A 458 16.64 8.60 -4.76
CA LYS A 458 16.67 8.52 -6.22
C LYS A 458 18.10 8.43 -6.76
N THR A 459 19.01 9.22 -6.21
CA THR A 459 20.46 9.16 -6.50
C THR A 459 21.00 7.75 -6.30
N ALA A 460 20.63 7.08 -5.21
CA ALA A 460 21.08 5.73 -4.86
C ALA A 460 20.49 4.60 -5.72
N TYR A 461 19.24 4.73 -6.19
CA TYR A 461 18.50 3.58 -6.74
C TYR A 461 17.92 3.78 -8.14
N CYS A 462 18.03 4.96 -8.76
CA CYS A 462 17.39 5.20 -10.04
C CYS A 462 17.98 4.29 -11.15
N ILE A 463 17.14 3.39 -11.67
CA ILE A 463 17.42 2.60 -12.89
C ILE A 463 16.79 3.19 -14.14
N ARG A 464 16.37 4.46 -14.08
CA ARG A 464 15.61 5.15 -15.13
C ARG A 464 14.29 4.44 -15.49
N CYS A 465 13.55 3.90 -14.52
CA CYS A 465 12.22 3.28 -14.76
C CYS A 465 11.12 4.22 -15.32
N ARG A 466 11.45 5.50 -15.56
CA ARG A 466 10.64 6.56 -16.20
C ARG A 466 9.32 6.92 -15.51
N VAL A 467 9.03 6.39 -14.32
CA VAL A 467 7.86 6.80 -13.51
C VAL A 467 7.96 8.27 -13.08
N CYS A 468 9.17 8.74 -12.74
CA CYS A 468 9.35 10.14 -12.36
C CYS A 468 9.16 11.09 -13.56
N GLU A 469 9.62 10.67 -14.74
CA GLU A 469 9.45 11.39 -16.00
C GLU A 469 7.98 11.44 -16.43
N SER A 470 7.24 10.33 -16.36
CA SER A 470 5.80 10.32 -16.68
C SER A 470 5.00 11.23 -15.74
N ASN A 471 5.41 11.36 -14.47
CA ASN A 471 4.82 12.30 -13.51
C ASN A 471 5.20 13.78 -13.76
N CYS A 472 6.22 14.06 -14.58
CA CYS A 472 6.60 15.42 -14.93
C CYS A 472 5.71 15.97 -16.05
N VAL A 473 4.57 16.58 -15.68
CA VAL A 473 3.55 17.08 -16.62
C VAL A 473 4.13 18.05 -17.66
N GLN A 474 5.07 18.92 -17.27
CA GLN A 474 5.67 19.91 -18.18
C GLN A 474 6.82 19.36 -19.02
N GLY A 475 7.25 18.10 -18.80
CA GLY A 475 8.34 17.49 -19.58
C GLY A 475 9.76 17.95 -19.23
N TYR A 476 9.96 18.64 -18.10
CA TYR A 476 11.28 19.13 -17.66
C TYR A 476 12.20 18.07 -17.04
N LEU A 477 11.82 16.79 -17.05
CA LEU A 477 12.62 15.68 -16.54
C LEU A 477 12.72 14.61 -17.63
N ASN A 478 13.92 14.36 -18.13
CA ASN A 478 14.23 13.33 -19.12
C ASN A 478 15.03 12.18 -18.49
N MET A 479 14.80 10.95 -18.93
CA MET A 479 15.47 9.74 -18.43
C MET A 479 15.85 8.73 -19.52
N VAL A 480 16.00 9.14 -20.79
CA VAL A 480 16.32 8.20 -21.88
C VAL A 480 17.76 7.69 -21.76
N ASP A 481 18.73 8.60 -21.75
CA ASP A 481 20.16 8.24 -21.66
C ASP A 481 20.74 8.51 -20.28
N GLU A 482 20.31 9.58 -19.63
CA GLU A 482 20.68 9.96 -18.28
C GLU A 482 19.53 10.72 -17.64
N VAL A 483 19.59 10.88 -16.31
CA VAL A 483 18.62 11.75 -15.63
C VAL A 483 19.03 13.19 -15.87
N LYS A 484 18.18 13.96 -16.53
CA LYS A 484 18.36 15.40 -16.75
C LYS A 484 17.13 16.17 -16.34
N VAL A 485 17.32 17.20 -15.52
CA VAL A 485 16.30 18.14 -15.10
C VAL A 485 16.63 19.51 -15.67
N ASP A 486 15.70 20.00 -16.50
CA ASP A 486 15.76 21.33 -17.10
C ASP A 486 15.68 22.40 -16.01
N ASP A 487 16.44 23.49 -16.16
CA ASP A 487 16.47 24.58 -15.19
C ASP A 487 15.12 25.33 -15.08
N LYS A 488 14.24 25.18 -16.08
CA LYS A 488 12.84 25.63 -16.08
C LYS A 488 11.94 24.78 -15.18
N CYS A 489 12.47 23.76 -14.51
CA CYS A 489 11.69 22.93 -13.60
C CYS A 489 10.95 23.78 -12.55
N LEU A 490 9.63 23.61 -12.51
CA LEU A 490 8.74 24.35 -11.62
C LEU A 490 8.83 23.92 -10.15
N LYS A 491 9.68 22.93 -9.82
CA LYS A 491 9.85 22.38 -8.46
C LYS A 491 8.53 21.92 -7.82
N CYS A 492 7.57 21.52 -8.65
CA CYS A 492 6.22 21.10 -8.23
C CYS A 492 6.18 19.76 -7.47
N GLN A 493 7.31 19.05 -7.40
CA GLN A 493 7.47 17.79 -6.67
C GLN A 493 6.50 16.65 -7.08
N LYS A 494 5.84 16.72 -8.23
CA LYS A 494 5.02 15.61 -8.74
C LYS A 494 5.83 14.32 -8.98
N CYS A 495 7.10 14.45 -9.37
CA CYS A 495 8.04 13.33 -9.48
C CYS A 495 8.45 12.71 -8.12
N HIS A 496 8.11 13.37 -7.01
CA HIS A 496 8.34 12.92 -5.62
C HIS A 496 7.10 12.30 -4.98
N LYS A 497 5.91 12.39 -5.61
CA LYS A 497 4.68 11.74 -5.13
C LYS A 497 4.70 10.20 -5.18
N VAL A 498 5.71 9.62 -5.82
CA VAL A 498 5.97 8.18 -5.78
C VAL A 498 6.18 7.74 -4.33
N ASP A 499 5.68 6.57 -3.93
CA ASP A 499 5.83 6.09 -2.55
C ASP A 499 7.31 6.06 -2.14
N MET A 500 7.62 6.64 -0.98
CA MET A 500 8.97 6.91 -0.47
C MET A 500 9.93 7.66 -1.42
N GLY A 501 9.40 8.31 -2.46
CA GLY A 501 10.15 9.01 -3.51
C GLY A 501 10.79 8.09 -4.56
N CYS A 502 10.92 6.79 -4.30
CA CYS A 502 11.50 5.83 -5.22
C CYS A 502 10.87 4.45 -5.02
N LEU A 503 10.29 3.89 -6.10
CA LEU A 503 9.63 2.58 -6.05
C LEU A 503 10.61 1.44 -5.68
N ILE A 504 11.88 1.52 -6.09
CA ILE A 504 12.90 0.53 -5.72
C ILE A 504 13.16 0.61 -4.23
N TYR A 505 13.47 1.81 -3.72
CA TYR A 505 13.69 2.01 -2.29
C TYR A 505 12.50 1.52 -1.46
N LYS A 506 11.26 1.91 -1.85
CA LYS A 506 10.06 1.41 -1.17
C LYS A 506 9.97 -0.11 -1.16
N SER A 507 10.33 -0.73 -2.28
CA SER A 507 10.29 -2.18 -2.42
C SER A 507 11.31 -2.82 -1.48
N ILE A 508 12.57 -2.40 -1.49
CA ILE A 508 13.65 -3.13 -0.83
C ILE A 508 14.02 -2.62 0.56
N MET A 509 13.48 -1.47 1.01
CA MET A 509 13.79 -0.92 2.33
C MET A 509 13.46 -1.92 3.44
N MET A 510 14.23 -1.88 4.52
CA MET A 510 13.88 -2.59 5.75
C MET A 510 12.94 -1.72 6.59
N PRO A 511 11.98 -2.30 7.32
CA PRO A 511 11.13 -1.53 8.22
C PRO A 511 11.98 -0.87 9.32
N LYS A 512 11.74 0.43 9.57
CA LYS A 512 12.30 1.20 10.71
C LYS A 512 11.34 1.07 11.91
N GLY A 513 11.86 0.96 13.14
CA GLY A 513 11.06 0.89 14.38
C GLY A 513 11.23 -0.42 15.17
N GLY A 514 12.15 -0.39 16.13
CA GLY A 514 12.40 -1.45 17.10
C GLY A 514 13.73 -1.20 17.80
N SER A 515 13.71 -0.47 18.90
CA SER A 515 14.83 -0.44 19.85
C SER A 515 14.85 -1.80 20.56
N GLY A 516 15.60 -2.76 20.03
CA GLY A 516 15.75 -4.09 20.61
C GLY A 516 15.87 -5.21 19.58
N MET A 517 16.76 -6.18 19.84
CA MET A 517 16.84 -7.44 19.11
C MET A 517 15.50 -8.20 19.26
N GLY A 518 14.83 -8.55 18.16
CA GLY A 518 13.80 -9.60 18.19
C GLY A 518 12.62 -9.43 17.25
N GLU A 519 11.90 -8.31 17.25
CA GLU A 519 10.71 -8.13 16.40
C GLU A 519 10.58 -6.69 15.90
N LYS A 520 10.74 -6.50 14.58
CA LYS A 520 10.53 -5.20 13.92
C LYS A 520 9.02 -4.90 13.89
N LYS A 521 8.52 -4.15 14.89
CA LYS A 521 7.08 -3.88 15.11
C LYS A 521 6.59 -2.69 14.27
N SER A 522 5.39 -2.79 13.70
CA SER A 522 4.74 -1.73 12.90
C SER A 522 4.38 -0.51 13.76
N LEU A 523 4.71 0.71 13.28
CA LEU A 523 4.26 2.00 13.85
C LEU A 523 2.75 2.17 13.91
N ASN A 524 2.00 1.56 12.98
CA ASN A 524 0.53 1.51 13.06
C ASN A 524 0.11 0.38 14.00
N SER A 525 0.35 0.58 15.30
CA SER A 525 0.11 -0.43 16.33
C SER A 525 -1.37 -0.65 16.62
N TYR A 526 -2.14 0.44 16.63
CA TYR A 526 -3.52 0.46 17.13
C TYR A 526 -4.57 0.75 16.05
N SER A 527 -4.18 0.96 14.79
CA SER A 527 -5.10 1.28 13.69
C SER A 527 -5.98 2.48 14.04
N THR A 528 -7.29 2.41 13.79
CA THR A 528 -8.28 3.43 14.21
C THR A 528 -8.80 3.24 15.63
N HIS A 529 -8.27 2.27 16.37
CA HIS A 529 -8.78 1.78 17.65
C HIS A 529 -7.81 2.10 18.80
N GLY A 530 -7.44 3.38 18.92
CA GLY A 530 -6.79 3.85 20.15
C GLY A 530 -7.66 3.52 21.37
N VAL A 531 -7.00 3.19 22.49
CA VAL A 531 -7.66 2.78 23.73
C VAL A 531 -8.61 3.87 24.23
N GLN A 532 -9.67 3.43 24.93
CA GLN A 532 -10.66 4.30 25.56
C GLN A 532 -10.68 4.02 27.07
N LYS A 533 -10.95 5.03 27.89
CA LYS A 533 -11.05 4.89 29.35
C LYS A 533 -11.98 3.74 29.77
N GLU A 534 -13.13 3.61 29.12
CA GLU A 534 -14.11 2.57 29.46
C GLU A 534 -13.62 1.15 29.15
N TRP A 535 -12.75 0.97 28.15
CA TRP A 535 -12.16 -0.35 27.85
C TRP A 535 -11.21 -0.77 28.95
N ILE A 536 -10.42 0.19 29.43
CA ILE A 536 -9.46 -0.01 30.51
C ILE A 536 -10.20 -0.26 31.82
N LYS A 537 -11.20 0.56 32.20
CA LYS A 537 -12.04 0.27 33.37
C LYS A 537 -12.63 -1.14 33.33
N SER A 538 -13.25 -1.52 32.22
CA SER A 538 -13.83 -2.84 32.05
C SER A 538 -12.78 -3.96 32.18
N TYR A 539 -11.55 -3.74 31.72
CA TYR A 539 -10.45 -4.68 31.91
C TYR A 539 -10.09 -4.86 33.39
N PHE A 540 -9.99 -3.78 34.16
CA PHE A 540 -9.70 -3.83 35.60
C PHE A 540 -10.87 -4.40 36.42
N GLU A 541 -12.12 -4.18 35.99
CA GLU A 541 -13.32 -4.79 36.60
C GLU A 541 -13.35 -6.32 36.43
N HIS A 542 -12.97 -6.83 35.24
CA HIS A 542 -13.12 -8.24 34.90
C HIS A 542 -11.82 -9.05 35.00
N LYS A 543 -10.67 -8.39 35.06
CA LYS A 543 -9.32 -9.00 35.19
C LYS A 543 -9.11 -10.13 34.17
N ASP A 544 -8.68 -11.31 34.61
CA ASP A 544 -8.49 -12.49 33.75
C ASP A 544 -9.77 -12.94 33.01
N ASN A 545 -10.94 -12.63 33.57
CA ASN A 545 -12.22 -12.96 32.95
C ASN A 545 -12.62 -11.99 31.83
N PHE A 546 -11.87 -10.91 31.61
CA PHE A 546 -12.19 -9.91 30.58
C PHE A 546 -12.34 -10.52 29.18
N LYS A 547 -11.53 -11.52 28.84
CA LYS A 547 -11.59 -12.22 27.54
C LYS A 547 -12.98 -12.79 27.22
N ASN A 548 -13.74 -13.17 28.25
CA ASN A 548 -15.08 -13.74 28.11
C ASN A 548 -16.19 -12.71 28.39
N ASN A 549 -15.87 -11.61 29.07
CA ASN A 549 -16.83 -10.68 29.65
C ASN A 549 -16.71 -9.24 29.10
N HIS A 550 -16.33 -9.08 27.83
CA HIS A 550 -16.24 -7.78 27.17
C HIS A 550 -17.25 -7.61 26.03
N LEU A 551 -17.60 -6.36 25.72
CA LEU A 551 -18.48 -6.02 24.58
C LEU A 551 -17.71 -5.58 23.31
N LEU A 552 -16.38 -5.74 23.29
CA LEU A 552 -15.54 -5.34 22.15
C LEU A 552 -15.74 -6.28 20.95
N GLY A 553 -15.88 -5.69 19.76
CA GLY A 553 -15.86 -6.46 18.50
C GLY A 553 -14.48 -7.09 18.24
N GLY A 554 -14.44 -8.20 17.51
CA GLY A 554 -13.21 -9.00 17.30
C GLY A 554 -11.95 -8.21 16.90
N PRO A 555 -11.98 -7.32 15.90
CA PRO A 555 -10.83 -6.48 15.56
C PRO A 555 -10.43 -5.50 16.67
N MET A 556 -11.39 -4.93 17.40
CA MET A 556 -11.13 -3.98 18.49
C MET A 556 -10.43 -4.68 19.66
N PHE A 557 -10.89 -5.88 20.01
CA PHE A 557 -10.29 -6.70 21.06
C PHE A 557 -8.80 -6.99 20.77
N ASN A 558 -8.45 -7.33 19.53
CA ASN A 558 -7.05 -7.60 19.16
C ASN A 558 -6.15 -6.37 19.32
N PHE A 559 -6.61 -5.17 18.94
CA PHE A 559 -5.83 -3.94 19.14
C PHE A 559 -5.74 -3.57 20.62
N PHE A 560 -6.80 -3.80 21.40
CA PHE A 560 -6.78 -3.54 22.83
C PHE A 560 -5.83 -4.48 23.57
N LYS A 561 -5.82 -5.78 23.24
CA LYS A 561 -4.82 -6.72 23.78
C LYS A 561 -3.39 -6.29 23.49
N ARG A 562 -3.13 -5.78 22.28
CA ARG A 562 -1.82 -5.21 21.96
C ARG A 562 -1.49 -4.02 22.85
N PHE A 563 -2.43 -3.10 23.05
CA PHE A 563 -2.26 -1.98 23.98
C PHE A 563 -1.93 -2.46 25.39
N LEU A 564 -2.66 -3.46 25.93
CA LEU A 564 -2.43 -3.99 27.26
C LEU A 564 -1.03 -4.59 27.41
N ARG A 565 -0.54 -5.34 26.41
CA ARG A 565 0.84 -5.86 26.38
C ARG A 565 1.87 -4.74 26.27
N ASP A 566 1.64 -3.76 25.40
CA ASP A 566 2.52 -2.61 25.22
C ASP A 566 2.59 -1.73 26.49
N ALA A 567 1.54 -1.72 27.32
CA ALA A 567 1.50 -1.06 28.63
C ALA A 567 1.98 -1.96 29.79
N GLU A 568 2.40 -3.19 29.50
CA GLU A 568 2.78 -4.23 30.47
C GLU A 568 1.65 -4.61 31.47
N LEU A 569 0.38 -4.38 31.11
CA LEU A 569 -0.80 -4.74 31.91
C LEU A 569 -1.29 -6.17 31.65
N MET A 570 -0.71 -6.86 30.68
CA MET A 570 -1.07 -8.21 30.29
C MET A 570 0.16 -9.02 29.94
N GLU A 571 0.28 -10.21 30.54
CA GLU A 571 1.32 -11.18 30.28
C GLU A 571 0.70 -12.55 30.04
N ASN A 572 1.09 -13.24 28.95
CA ASN A 572 0.53 -14.55 28.58
C ASN A 572 -1.02 -14.60 28.56
N GLU A 573 -1.65 -13.49 28.15
CA GLU A 573 -3.11 -13.27 28.12
C GLU A 573 -3.79 -13.21 29.50
N ASN A 574 -3.02 -13.09 30.58
CA ASN A 574 -3.49 -12.90 31.96
C ASN A 574 -3.12 -11.51 32.49
N PHE A 575 -3.75 -11.13 33.60
CA PHE A 575 -3.48 -9.92 34.37
C PHE A 575 -2.04 -9.96 34.92
N SER A 576 -1.23 -8.95 34.58
CA SER A 576 0.20 -8.93 34.96
C SER A 576 0.42 -8.41 36.39
N SER A 577 1.64 -8.55 36.90
CA SER A 577 2.06 -7.94 38.17
C SER A 577 1.89 -6.42 38.16
N THR A 578 2.29 -5.75 37.06
CA THR A 578 2.06 -4.31 36.88
C THR A 578 0.57 -3.96 36.92
N ALA A 579 -0.30 -4.80 36.36
CA ALA A 579 -1.74 -4.56 36.41
C ALA A 579 -2.30 -4.68 37.83
N ILE A 580 -1.80 -5.58 38.66
CA ILE A 580 -2.19 -5.68 40.08
C ILE A 580 -1.86 -4.38 40.81
N ILE A 581 -0.64 -3.87 40.62
CA ILE A 581 -0.19 -2.64 41.25
C ILE A 581 -1.03 -1.44 40.78
N VAL A 582 -1.33 -1.36 39.48
CA VAL A 582 -2.21 -0.32 38.94
C VAL A 582 -3.65 -0.42 39.48
N ASP A 583 -4.16 -1.64 39.73
CA ASP A 583 -5.47 -1.87 40.33
C ASP A 583 -5.51 -1.38 41.79
N ASP A 584 -4.47 -1.69 42.56
CA ASP A 584 -4.33 -1.31 43.97
C ASP A 584 -4.22 0.22 44.15
N ILE A 585 -3.46 0.91 43.28
CA ILE A 585 -3.39 2.37 43.24
C ILE A 585 -4.73 2.98 42.77
N GLY A 586 -5.44 2.26 41.91
CA GLY A 586 -6.67 2.69 41.27
C GLY A 586 -6.42 3.32 39.89
N ILE A 587 -7.05 2.73 38.87
CA ILE A 587 -6.91 3.12 37.45
C ILE A 587 -7.41 4.53 37.11
N GLU A 588 -8.12 5.19 38.02
CA GLU A 588 -8.61 6.55 37.87
C GLU A 588 -7.57 7.62 38.26
N THR A 589 -6.45 7.20 38.88
CA THR A 589 -5.40 8.10 39.36
C THR A 589 -4.42 8.50 38.26
N ASP A 590 -3.85 9.70 38.37
CA ASP A 590 -2.78 10.13 37.47
C ASP A 590 -1.51 9.27 37.65
N VAL A 591 -1.29 8.71 38.84
CA VAL A 591 -0.17 7.80 39.14
C VAL A 591 -0.26 6.53 38.28
N ALA A 592 -1.42 5.89 38.22
CA ALA A 592 -1.68 4.72 37.38
C ALA A 592 -1.37 5.02 35.90
N TRP A 593 -1.85 6.14 35.39
CA TRP A 593 -1.61 6.54 33.99
C TRP A 593 -0.17 6.98 33.73
N GLY A 594 0.55 7.48 34.74
CA GLY A 594 1.99 7.71 34.70
C GLY A 594 2.78 6.43 34.48
N ILE A 595 2.48 5.35 35.22
CA ILE A 595 3.09 4.02 35.04
C ILE A 595 2.79 3.49 33.63
N ILE A 596 1.52 3.53 33.23
CA ILE A 596 1.07 3.08 31.89
C ILE A 596 1.83 3.84 30.79
N LEU A 597 1.98 5.17 30.90
CA LEU A 597 2.69 5.96 29.89
C LEU A 597 4.17 5.63 29.82
N THR A 598 4.83 5.41 30.96
CA THR A 598 6.23 4.99 31.03
C THR A 598 6.43 3.72 30.22
N ASN A 599 5.56 2.73 30.36
CA ASN A 599 5.64 1.47 29.60
C ASN A 599 5.32 1.67 28.12
N LEU A 600 4.23 2.39 27.82
CA LEU A 600 3.85 2.72 26.44
C LEU A 600 4.93 3.52 25.70
N SER A 601 5.81 4.23 26.38
CA SER A 601 6.91 4.97 25.73
C SER A 601 7.87 4.06 24.95
N TYR A 602 7.91 2.78 25.27
CA TYR A 602 8.66 1.74 24.55
C TYR A 602 7.85 1.07 23.42
N ALA A 603 6.54 1.33 23.35
CA ALA A 603 5.70 0.85 22.26
C ALA A 603 5.97 1.64 20.97
N PRO A 604 5.99 1.01 19.79
CA PRO A 604 6.39 1.69 18.54
C PRO A 604 5.60 2.97 18.23
N GLN A 605 4.27 2.94 18.40
CA GLN A 605 3.40 4.06 18.03
C GLN A 605 3.47 5.21 19.04
N VAL A 606 3.47 4.92 20.35
CA VAL A 606 3.51 5.95 21.40
C VAL A 606 4.94 6.45 21.60
N GLY A 607 5.94 5.58 21.56
CA GLY A 607 7.34 5.94 21.58
C GLY A 607 7.74 6.83 20.40
N TRP A 608 7.25 6.55 19.18
CA TRP A 608 7.45 7.47 18.05
C TRP A 608 6.86 8.85 18.33
N TYR A 609 5.65 8.92 18.89
CA TYR A 609 5.01 10.18 19.23
C TYR A 609 5.82 10.96 20.28
N ILE A 610 6.28 10.30 21.34
CA ILE A 610 7.08 10.91 22.41
C ILE A 610 8.42 11.45 21.89
N LYS A 611 9.07 10.73 20.97
CA LYS A 611 10.39 11.13 20.41
C LYS A 611 10.31 12.23 19.34
N ASN A 612 9.16 12.42 18.70
CA ASN A 612 9.05 13.27 17.51
C ASN A 612 8.15 14.50 17.68
N ILE A 613 7.25 14.50 18.67
CA ILE A 613 6.39 15.64 18.95
C ILE A 613 6.94 16.34 20.19
N GLU A 614 7.37 17.60 20.03
CA GLU A 614 7.93 18.40 21.11
C GLU A 614 6.86 19.02 22.02
N PHE A 615 7.27 19.38 23.23
CA PHE A 615 6.44 20.10 24.19
C PHE A 615 6.22 21.55 23.75
N ASP A 616 5.03 22.07 24.01
CA ASP A 616 4.61 23.45 23.77
C ASP A 616 4.75 23.93 22.31
N GLN A 617 4.95 22.99 21.37
CA GLN A 617 4.96 23.24 19.94
C GLN A 617 3.70 22.67 19.27
N LEU A 618 3.08 23.47 18.41
CA LEU A 618 1.89 23.08 17.65
C LEU A 618 2.28 22.33 16.38
N TYR A 619 1.84 21.09 16.24
CA TYR A 619 2.01 20.29 15.03
C TYR A 619 0.69 20.14 14.29
N THR A 620 0.66 20.54 13.03
CA THR A 620 -0.50 20.35 12.15
C THR A 620 -0.74 18.88 11.81
N ARG A 621 -1.96 18.56 11.39
CA ARG A 621 -2.28 17.25 10.82
C ARG A 621 -1.33 16.87 9.69
N GLU A 622 -1.12 17.80 8.76
CA GLU A 622 -0.31 17.59 7.56
C GLU A 622 1.16 17.31 7.91
N SER A 623 1.74 18.04 8.87
CA SER A 623 3.13 17.82 9.30
C SER A 623 3.30 16.42 9.91
N ILE A 624 2.40 15.98 10.80
CA ILE A 624 2.48 14.64 11.41
C ILE A 624 2.32 13.55 10.35
N ILE A 625 1.41 13.72 9.38
CA ILE A 625 1.26 12.77 8.27
C ILE A 625 2.57 12.66 7.47
N LEU A 626 3.22 13.79 7.17
CA LEU A 626 4.48 13.79 6.42
C LEU A 626 5.60 13.10 7.19
N MET A 627 5.70 13.33 8.50
CA MET A 627 6.69 12.67 9.36
C MET A 627 6.45 11.15 9.43
N LEU A 628 5.21 10.70 9.62
CA LEU A 628 4.85 9.27 9.60
C LEU A 628 5.11 8.62 8.24
N GLU A 629 4.83 9.34 7.15
CA GLU A 629 5.11 8.86 5.80
C GLU A 629 6.61 8.71 5.53
N ASP A 630 7.46 9.56 6.12
CA ASP A 630 8.92 9.42 6.00
C ASP A 630 9.47 8.20 6.77
N GLU A 631 8.76 7.74 7.81
CA GLU A 631 9.01 6.45 8.47
C GLU A 631 8.50 5.23 7.67
N GLY A 632 7.90 5.44 6.50
CA GLY A 632 7.42 4.37 5.63
C GLY A 632 5.97 3.94 5.88
N VAL A 633 5.23 4.66 6.73
CA VAL A 633 3.78 4.44 6.91
C VAL A 633 3.04 5.00 5.70
N ASN A 634 2.17 4.20 5.08
CA ASN A 634 1.37 4.72 3.96
C ASN A 634 0.33 5.74 4.45
N LYS A 635 -0.15 6.62 3.54
CA LYS A 635 -1.15 7.66 3.85
C LYS A 635 -2.34 7.16 4.65
N ARG A 636 -2.91 5.99 4.29
CA ARG A 636 -4.03 5.39 5.05
C ARG A 636 -3.61 5.09 6.48
N GLY A 637 -2.48 4.41 6.67
CA GLY A 637 -1.90 4.11 7.98
C GLY A 637 -1.63 5.36 8.81
N SER A 638 -1.08 6.42 8.21
CA SER A 638 -0.84 7.69 8.91
C SER A 638 -2.13 8.33 9.43
N ASN A 639 -3.20 8.26 8.63
CA ASN A 639 -4.54 8.71 9.05
C ASN A 639 -5.13 7.83 10.18
N GLN A 640 -4.87 6.51 10.16
CA GLN A 640 -5.29 5.60 11.22
C GLN A 640 -4.55 5.92 12.52
N ILE A 641 -3.22 6.04 12.48
CA ILE A 641 -2.37 6.43 13.62
C ILE A 641 -2.86 7.74 14.25
N LEU A 642 -3.12 8.78 13.45
CA LEU A 642 -3.69 10.04 13.96
C LEU A 642 -5.06 9.85 14.64
N SER A 643 -5.88 8.93 14.12
CA SER A 643 -7.17 8.61 14.74
C SER A 643 -7.00 7.89 16.07
N ALA A 644 -5.98 7.03 16.20
CA ALA A 644 -5.61 6.42 17.47
C ALA A 644 -5.04 7.44 18.47
N TYR A 645 -4.16 8.36 18.04
CA TYR A 645 -3.69 9.45 18.91
C TYR A 645 -4.86 10.30 19.39
N ARG A 646 -5.78 10.69 18.52
CA ARG A 646 -7.00 11.41 18.93
C ARG A 646 -7.73 10.70 20.07
N ARG A 647 -7.95 9.39 19.96
CA ARG A 647 -8.65 8.62 21.00
C ARG A 647 -7.84 8.57 22.29
N ILE A 648 -6.56 8.22 22.21
CA ILE A 648 -5.68 8.17 23.39
C ILE A 648 -5.66 9.52 24.12
N LEU A 649 -5.49 10.62 23.38
CA LEU A 649 -5.36 11.96 23.94
C LEU A 649 -6.70 12.53 24.47
N MET A 650 -7.84 12.19 23.86
CA MET A 650 -9.14 12.75 24.28
C MET A 650 -9.92 11.84 25.23
N GLU A 651 -9.72 10.54 25.15
CA GLU A 651 -10.55 9.53 25.82
C GLU A 651 -9.78 8.83 26.95
N THR A 652 -8.56 9.27 27.28
CA THR A 652 -7.80 8.82 28.46
C THR A 652 -7.16 10.00 29.21
N PRO A 653 -6.86 9.86 30.51
CA PRO A 653 -6.13 10.86 31.29
C PRO A 653 -4.73 11.21 30.76
N LEU A 654 -4.18 10.42 29.84
CA LEU A 654 -2.87 10.66 29.24
C LEU A 654 -2.78 12.03 28.55
N GLY A 655 -3.85 12.47 27.90
CA GLY A 655 -3.82 13.70 27.11
C GLY A 655 -3.67 14.96 27.96
N GLU A 656 -4.63 15.23 28.84
CA GLU A 656 -4.68 16.48 29.60
C GLU A 656 -3.98 16.42 30.97
N ASN A 657 -4.16 15.37 31.76
CA ASN A 657 -3.60 15.31 33.12
C ASN A 657 -2.10 15.02 33.10
N ILE A 658 -1.68 14.00 32.34
CA ILE A 658 -0.27 13.58 32.23
C ILE A 658 0.49 14.42 31.19
N GLY A 659 -0.21 15.12 30.30
CA GLY A 659 0.41 16.05 29.34
C GLY A 659 0.87 15.42 28.02
N LEU A 660 0.45 14.20 27.69
CA LEU A 660 0.75 13.59 26.39
C LEU A 660 0.14 14.38 25.21
N GLY A 661 -0.81 15.28 25.48
CA GLY A 661 -1.13 16.38 24.58
C GLY A 661 -2.62 16.59 24.35
N LYS A 662 -2.91 17.74 23.74
CA LYS A 662 -4.25 18.19 23.36
C LYS A 662 -4.39 18.15 21.84
N VAL A 663 -5.62 17.94 21.39
CA VAL A 663 -5.95 17.91 19.96
C VAL A 663 -6.98 18.97 19.63
N GLU A 664 -6.78 19.68 18.52
CA GLU A 664 -7.82 20.52 17.94
C GLU A 664 -8.60 19.73 16.88
N LEU A 665 -9.91 19.97 16.82
CA LEU A 665 -10.82 19.25 15.93
C LEU A 665 -11.60 20.22 15.04
N LYS A 666 -11.88 19.81 13.80
CA LYS A 666 -12.75 20.56 12.88
C LYS A 666 -13.81 19.68 12.24
N GLY A 667 -14.98 20.29 11.99
CA GLY A 667 -16.10 19.71 11.25
C GLY A 667 -16.91 18.66 12.02
N LYS A 668 -18.04 18.23 11.44
CA LYS A 668 -18.95 17.24 12.04
C LYS A 668 -18.28 15.89 12.31
N ASN A 669 -17.26 15.54 11.52
CA ASN A 669 -16.53 14.28 11.64
C ASN A 669 -15.39 14.32 12.68
N LYS A 670 -15.25 15.41 13.46
CA LYS A 670 -14.24 15.55 14.52
C LYS A 670 -12.83 15.19 14.02
N THR A 671 -12.43 15.74 12.88
CA THR A 671 -11.12 15.47 12.28
C THR A 671 -10.05 16.27 13.01
N VAL A 672 -8.94 15.62 13.40
CA VAL A 672 -7.78 16.27 14.03
C VAL A 672 -7.16 17.27 13.05
N THR A 673 -7.03 18.53 13.47
CA THR A 673 -6.37 19.61 12.73
C THR A 673 -4.96 19.87 13.24
N SER A 674 -4.73 19.77 14.54
CA SER A 674 -3.43 19.98 15.16
C SER A 674 -3.32 19.22 16.49
N ILE A 675 -2.08 19.01 16.94
CA ILE A 675 -1.74 18.40 18.22
C ILE A 675 -0.63 19.25 18.89
N ILE A 676 -0.71 19.39 20.21
CA ILE A 676 0.33 20.03 21.04
C ILE A 676 0.55 19.18 22.29
N ARG A 677 1.80 18.88 22.65
CA ARG A 677 2.15 18.25 23.93
C ARG A 677 2.36 19.32 25.00
N THR A 678 2.09 18.98 26.26
CA THR A 678 2.26 19.87 27.41
C THR A 678 2.91 19.13 28.56
N SER A 679 3.61 19.78 29.47
CA SER A 679 4.24 19.09 30.60
C SER A 679 3.23 18.52 31.60
N TRP A 680 3.59 17.41 32.26
CA TRP A 680 2.84 16.93 33.43
C TRP A 680 3.04 17.91 34.59
N LYS A 681 1.95 18.54 35.05
CA LYS A 681 2.04 19.64 36.02
C LYS A 681 2.49 19.20 37.41
N ASN A 682 2.04 18.02 37.86
CA ASN A 682 2.29 17.50 39.21
C ASN A 682 2.73 16.03 39.10
N PRO A 683 3.95 15.75 38.60
CA PRO A 683 4.44 14.38 38.45
C PRO A 683 4.67 13.72 39.81
N ASP A 684 4.23 12.47 39.94
CA ASP A 684 4.49 11.68 41.14
C ASP A 684 5.97 11.23 41.17
N PRO A 685 6.71 11.49 42.28
CA PRO A 685 8.12 11.13 42.37
C PRO A 685 8.40 9.63 42.12
N LYS A 686 7.55 8.72 42.61
CA LYS A 686 7.76 7.27 42.45
C LYS A 686 7.62 6.86 40.98
N VAL A 687 6.74 7.50 40.22
CA VAL A 687 6.63 7.27 38.75
C VAL A 687 7.90 7.73 38.03
N ILE A 688 8.49 8.85 38.46
CA ILE A 688 9.76 9.33 37.90
C ILE A 688 10.89 8.34 38.22
N LEU A 689 10.97 7.85 39.46
CA LEU A 689 11.93 6.81 39.84
C LEU A 689 11.75 5.55 38.98
N TYR A 690 10.52 5.10 38.75
CA TYR A 690 10.22 3.96 37.89
C TYR A 690 10.73 4.17 36.47
N GLY A 691 10.47 5.35 35.89
CA GLY A 691 10.96 5.71 34.56
C GLY A 691 12.49 5.80 34.47
N LEU A 692 13.19 6.19 35.54
CA LEU A 692 14.66 6.19 35.58
C LEU A 692 15.23 4.78 35.52
N TYR A 693 14.64 3.83 36.26
CA TYR A 693 15.03 2.42 36.20
C TYR A 693 14.73 1.81 34.82
N LYS A 694 13.54 2.05 34.24
CA LYS A 694 13.22 1.61 32.86
C LYS A 694 14.20 2.20 31.83
N PHE A 695 14.60 3.46 32.00
CA PHE A 695 15.60 4.09 31.16
C PHE A 695 16.98 3.40 31.27
N ALA A 696 17.42 3.12 32.50
CA ALA A 696 18.71 2.48 32.77
C ALA A 696 18.77 1.05 32.22
N GLU A 697 17.76 0.23 32.48
CA GLU A 697 17.62 -1.15 32.00
C GLU A 697 17.65 -1.21 30.47
N ALA A 698 16.87 -0.35 29.81
CA ALA A 698 16.84 -0.28 28.35
C ALA A 698 18.17 0.20 27.74
N CYS A 699 18.95 0.99 28.47
CA CYS A 699 20.29 1.45 28.07
C CYS A 699 21.40 0.44 28.37
N GLY A 700 21.08 -0.82 28.67
CA GLY A 700 22.07 -1.86 28.97
C GLY A 700 22.65 -1.71 30.37
N ASP A 701 21.79 -1.51 31.36
CA ASP A 701 22.14 -1.43 32.79
C ASP A 701 23.06 -0.24 33.13
N TYR A 702 22.80 0.90 32.49
CA TYR A 702 23.51 2.16 32.73
C TYR A 702 22.91 2.93 33.92
N TYR A 703 23.29 2.56 35.14
CA TYR A 703 22.72 3.09 36.40
C TYR A 703 23.37 4.40 36.93
N GLN A 704 24.26 5.03 36.17
CA GLN A 704 24.87 6.31 36.56
C GLN A 704 24.87 7.28 35.39
N PHE A 705 24.21 8.42 35.54
CA PHE A 705 24.06 9.42 34.49
C PHE A 705 23.84 10.82 35.09
N THR A 706 23.90 11.86 34.25
CA THR A 706 23.67 13.24 34.68
C THR A 706 22.25 13.70 34.36
N LEU A 707 21.75 14.69 35.11
CA LEU A 707 20.48 15.35 34.77
C LEU A 707 20.56 16.01 33.39
N SER A 708 21.71 16.60 33.04
CA SER A 708 21.99 17.14 31.71
C SER A 708 21.84 16.08 30.61
N ARG A 709 22.26 14.83 30.84
CA ARG A 709 22.04 13.73 29.90
C ARG A 709 20.56 13.40 29.73
N LEU A 710 19.77 13.41 30.81
CA LEU A 710 18.34 13.13 30.73
C LEU A 710 17.58 14.24 30.00
N LEU A 711 17.97 15.50 30.19
CA LEU A 711 17.36 16.67 29.52
C LEU A 711 17.78 16.81 28.06
N ASN A 712 18.90 16.20 27.66
CA ASN A 712 19.32 16.20 26.26
C ASN A 712 18.58 15.10 25.47
N HIS A 713 17.53 15.52 24.77
CA HIS A 713 16.66 14.64 23.96
C HIS A 713 17.22 14.37 22.55
N ASP A 714 18.32 15.01 22.15
CA ASP A 714 18.94 14.84 20.83
C ASP A 714 19.89 13.63 20.78
N ILE A 715 20.26 13.07 21.94
CA ILE A 715 21.11 11.88 22.01
C ILE A 715 20.25 10.62 21.87
N ASP A 716 20.51 9.84 20.83
CA ASP A 716 19.83 8.56 20.63
C ASP A 716 20.14 7.58 21.77
N SER A 717 19.10 7.02 22.36
CA SER A 717 19.17 6.00 23.39
C SER A 717 18.09 4.96 23.23
N ASN A 718 18.44 3.73 23.61
CA ASN A 718 17.48 2.63 23.70
C ASN A 718 16.40 2.92 24.75
N GLY A 719 16.77 3.54 25.88
CA GLY A 719 15.84 4.04 26.89
C GLY A 719 15.21 5.39 26.52
N VAL A 720 14.01 5.65 27.05
CA VAL A 720 13.30 6.93 26.94
C VAL A 720 13.34 7.63 28.30
N SER A 721 13.93 8.82 28.39
CA SER A 721 14.08 9.51 29.68
C SER A 721 12.75 10.02 30.23
N PRO A 722 12.54 10.06 31.56
CA PRO A 722 11.32 10.61 32.16
C PRO A 722 11.05 12.08 31.77
N THR A 723 12.10 12.87 31.56
CA THR A 723 11.99 14.27 31.09
C THR A 723 11.40 14.34 29.68
N LEU A 724 11.72 13.39 28.79
CA LEU A 724 11.15 13.31 27.44
C LEU A 724 9.72 12.74 27.45
N ILE A 725 9.41 11.80 28.35
CA ILE A 725 8.07 11.23 28.51
C ILE A 725 7.10 12.31 29.02
N PHE A 726 7.48 13.03 30.08
CA PHE A 726 6.57 13.87 30.86
C PHE A 726 6.81 15.39 30.73
N GLY A 727 7.86 15.83 30.05
CA GLY A 727 8.13 17.26 29.81
C GLY A 727 8.61 17.99 31.07
N ILE A 728 9.45 17.34 31.87
CA ILE A 728 9.86 17.85 33.18
C ILE A 728 11.07 18.77 33.03
N GLU A 729 10.86 20.04 33.37
CA GLU A 729 11.91 21.07 33.38
C GLU A 729 12.98 20.82 34.44
N ARG A 730 14.18 21.36 34.21
CA ARG A 730 15.35 21.14 35.09
C ARG A 730 15.04 21.43 36.56
N ASP A 731 14.44 22.57 36.88
CA ASP A 731 14.17 22.96 38.27
C ASP A 731 13.19 22.02 38.98
N VAL A 732 12.20 21.51 38.25
CA VAL A 732 11.21 20.56 38.77
C VAL A 732 11.88 19.20 38.96
N MET A 733 12.65 18.74 37.97
CA MET A 733 13.35 17.46 38.02
C MET A 733 14.37 17.42 39.17
N THR A 734 15.15 18.49 39.37
CA THR A 734 16.09 18.61 40.50
C THR A 734 15.38 18.42 41.85
N LYS A 735 14.23 19.09 42.06
CA LYS A 735 13.46 18.98 43.31
C LYS A 735 12.92 17.56 43.52
N LEU A 736 12.38 16.93 42.47
CA LEU A 736 11.89 15.55 42.54
C LEU A 736 13.00 14.57 42.88
N LEU A 737 14.15 14.70 42.20
CA LEU A 737 15.31 13.85 42.39
C LEU A 737 15.93 13.99 43.79
N SER A 738 16.06 15.22 44.31
CA SER A 738 16.49 15.44 45.69
C SER A 738 15.52 14.85 46.70
N GLY A 739 14.22 15.01 46.50
CA GLY A 739 13.20 14.40 47.36
C GLY A 739 13.26 12.87 47.35
N LEU A 740 13.42 12.26 46.17
CA LEU A 740 13.58 10.82 46.02
C LEU A 740 14.83 10.29 46.72
N SER A 741 15.95 10.98 46.62
CA SER A 741 17.19 10.57 47.28
C SER A 741 17.11 10.60 48.80
N VAL A 742 16.26 11.47 49.36
CA VAL A 742 16.01 11.53 50.82
C VAL A 742 15.01 10.46 51.25
N ASN A 743 13.92 10.27 50.50
CA ASN A 743 12.82 9.39 50.89
C ASN A 743 13.04 7.91 50.51
N HIS A 744 13.87 7.65 49.49
CA HIS A 744 14.18 6.31 48.97
C HIS A 744 15.70 6.14 48.74
N PRO A 745 16.55 6.30 49.78
CA PRO A 745 18.00 6.25 49.64
C PRO A 745 18.53 4.88 49.15
N ASP A 746 17.77 3.81 49.38
CA ASP A 746 18.10 2.45 48.90
C ASP A 746 18.00 2.29 47.37
N PHE A 747 17.33 3.23 46.69
CA PHE A 747 17.11 3.20 45.23
C PHE A 747 17.92 4.24 44.49
N ILE A 748 18.08 5.45 45.05
CA ILE A 748 18.68 6.57 44.31
C ILE A 748 19.49 7.49 45.21
N THR A 749 20.65 7.90 44.70
CA THR A 749 21.49 8.95 45.29
C THR A 749 21.72 10.03 44.24
N VAL A 750 21.61 11.29 44.64
CA VAL A 750 21.85 12.44 43.74
C VAL A 750 22.86 13.41 44.33
N GLY A 751 23.68 14.00 43.45
CA GLY A 751 24.67 15.00 43.81
C GLY A 751 24.51 16.23 42.95
N PHE A 752 23.76 17.21 43.44
CA PHE A 752 23.59 18.52 42.82
C PHE A 752 24.47 19.56 43.54
N THR A 753 25.55 19.98 42.89
CA THR A 753 26.39 21.11 43.31
C THR A 753 26.55 22.07 42.13
N HIS A 754 27.23 23.21 42.32
CA HIS A 754 27.38 24.22 41.27
C HIS A 754 27.93 23.70 39.92
N ASP A 755 28.73 22.62 39.95
CA ASP A 755 29.35 22.02 38.75
C ASP A 755 28.99 20.54 38.52
N LEU A 756 28.13 19.93 39.34
CA LEU A 756 27.77 18.50 39.26
C LEU A 756 26.25 18.29 39.30
N ASP A 757 25.75 17.44 38.40
CA ASP A 757 24.35 17.03 38.36
C ASP A 757 24.16 15.52 38.24
N ASN A 758 24.91 14.78 39.06
CA ASN A 758 24.99 13.32 39.03
C ASN A 758 23.76 12.65 39.65
N ILE A 759 23.32 11.58 39.00
CA ILE A 759 22.25 10.67 39.42
C ILE A 759 22.83 9.25 39.41
N THR A 760 22.75 8.57 40.56
CA THR A 760 23.20 7.18 40.71
C THR A 760 22.03 6.35 41.22
N LEU A 761 21.63 5.36 40.45
CA LEU A 761 20.63 4.36 40.83
C LEU A 761 21.32 3.14 41.46
N ASN A 762 20.65 2.47 42.38
CA ASN A 762 21.13 1.21 42.94
C ASN A 762 21.01 0.09 41.90
N ARG A 763 22.13 -0.55 41.57
CA ARG A 763 22.24 -1.63 40.57
C ARG A 763 21.64 -2.96 41.03
N ASP A 764 21.44 -3.14 42.33
CA ASP A 764 20.82 -4.34 42.90
C ASP A 764 19.28 -4.25 42.90
N LYS A 765 18.73 -3.18 42.34
CA LYS A 765 17.30 -2.91 42.19
C LYS A 765 16.93 -2.84 40.72
N THR A 766 15.65 -3.07 40.45
CA THR A 766 15.05 -3.06 39.12
C THR A 766 13.83 -2.15 39.09
N SER A 767 13.32 -1.89 37.90
CA SER A 767 12.05 -1.19 37.71
C SER A 767 10.88 -1.94 38.36
N ALA A 768 10.94 -3.27 38.46
CA ALA A 768 9.97 -4.07 39.19
C ALA A 768 10.02 -3.79 40.70
N ASP A 769 11.20 -3.69 41.32
CA ASP A 769 11.35 -3.34 42.74
C ASP A 769 10.77 -1.94 43.05
N VAL A 770 10.87 -1.00 42.09
CA VAL A 770 10.28 0.33 42.26
C VAL A 770 8.75 0.27 42.26
N LEU A 771 8.15 -0.63 41.47
CA LEU A 771 6.70 -0.78 41.45
C LEU A 771 6.15 -1.26 42.80
N GLU A 772 6.92 -1.99 43.60
CA GLU A 772 6.52 -2.42 44.95
C GLU A 772 6.45 -1.26 45.96
N LEU A 773 6.93 -0.06 45.62
CA LEU A 773 6.81 1.12 46.45
C LEU A 773 5.42 1.77 46.40
N PHE A 774 4.53 1.32 45.52
CA PHE A 774 3.30 2.03 45.21
C PHE A 774 2.20 1.88 46.25
#